data_AF-A0A9Q3YIS1-F1
#
_entry.id   AF-A0A9Q3YIS1-F1
#
_cell.length_a   1.000
_cell.length_b   1.000
_cell.length_c   1.000
_cell.angle_alpha   90.00
_cell.angle_beta   90.00
_cell.angle_gamma   90.00
#
_symmetry.space_group_name_H-M   'P 1'
#
loop_
_entity.id
_entity.type
_entity.pdbx_description
1 polymer ?
#
loop_
_entity_poly.entity_id
_entity_poly.type
_entity_poly.pdbx_seq_one_letter_code
_entity_poly.pdbx_strand_id
1 'polypeptide(L)'
;MEYRVDLVVLSEQKQNCRFGLTFHNLSDQDLHNWSLIFAFDRYILPDSISNGQLKQIGSYCTLKPEGLVLAANHHFYCEFSIGSNPFRYYSDGFNEALVNFEVNGNLQRAQVDVTPIVLASPYRERSEIPSSLTHAQPLLPKPNHIEVSDHYFSFNHQAGVAVYSNLANSAKEWLLEELKRIHQFEFASDNGSQIIFKGNPTLDEGAYKLKVAEESIKIEAGSSSGFTHACATLLQLIKVGDQPASMEVVCCSIKDRPRFRYRGMMLDCARHFHSVEQVKRLINQLAHYKFNTFHWHLTDDEGWRIEIKSLPQLTDIGAWRGLDETNEPQYTHLAERYGGFYTQEDIKDVVAFASKRGITVIPEIDVPGHCRAAIKSLPHLLVEAEDTTEYRSIQHYNDNVINPALPGSYEFIDKVLEEVSALFPAPYVHIGADEVPNGVWSKSPACQALMEQLGYSDYKELQGHFLRHAENKLRKLGKRMLGWEEAQHGDKVSKDTVIYSWLSEEAALNCARQGFDVVLQPAQTTYLDMTQDYAPEEPGVDWANPLPLEKAYNYEPLAEVPADDPIRKRIWGIQTALWCEIINNQSRMDYMVFPRLTAMAEACWTDKQHRDWTDYLSRLKGHLPLLDLQGVNYRKPWK
;
A
#
# COMPACT_ATOMS: atom_id res chain seq x y z
N MET A 1 -24.05 -26.14 6.20
CA MET A 1 -22.98 -25.48 6.96
C MET A 1 -22.82 -26.28 8.24
N GLU A 2 -21.75 -27.07 8.32
CA GLU A 2 -21.55 -28.09 9.37
C GLU A 2 -20.79 -27.55 10.58
N TYR A 3 -20.02 -26.47 10.42
CA TYR A 3 -19.15 -25.93 11.47
C TYR A 3 -19.25 -24.41 11.48
N ARG A 4 -19.36 -23.84 12.69
CA ARG A 4 -19.44 -22.38 12.88
C ARG A 4 -18.61 -21.96 14.09
N VAL A 5 -17.97 -20.80 14.04
CA VAL A 5 -17.34 -20.17 15.21
C VAL A 5 -17.95 -18.79 15.46
N ASP A 6 -18.31 -18.56 16.72
CA ASP A 6 -18.84 -17.30 17.22
C ASP A 6 -17.79 -16.65 18.13
N LEU A 7 -17.49 -15.37 17.90
CA LEU A 7 -16.59 -14.57 18.72
C LEU A 7 -17.35 -13.41 19.36
N VAL A 8 -17.17 -13.21 20.67
CA VAL A 8 -17.90 -12.20 21.45
C VAL A 8 -16.93 -11.44 22.35
N VAL A 9 -17.04 -10.11 22.38
CA VAL A 9 -16.36 -9.29 23.38
C VAL A 9 -17.08 -9.44 24.72
N LEU A 10 -16.43 -10.06 25.71
CA LEU A 10 -17.02 -10.30 27.04
C LEU A 10 -16.81 -9.11 27.98
N SER A 11 -15.65 -8.45 27.90
CA SER A 11 -15.33 -7.29 28.72
C SER A 11 -14.16 -6.49 28.15
N GLU A 12 -14.19 -5.17 28.36
CA GLU A 12 -13.15 -4.23 27.94
C GLU A 12 -12.66 -3.43 29.15
N GLN A 13 -11.35 -3.44 29.35
CA GLN A 13 -10.64 -2.60 30.31
C GLN A 13 -9.49 -1.89 29.58
N LYS A 14 -8.86 -0.91 30.24
CA LYS A 14 -7.74 -0.18 29.64
C LYS A 14 -6.63 -1.17 29.24
N GLN A 15 -6.36 -1.28 27.94
CA GLN A 15 -5.34 -2.17 27.36
C GLN A 15 -5.58 -3.66 27.68
N ASN A 16 -6.83 -4.08 27.88
CA ASN A 16 -7.18 -5.48 28.09
C ASN A 16 -8.61 -5.76 27.62
N CYS A 17 -8.75 -6.59 26.59
CA CYS A 17 -10.06 -7.06 26.09
C CYS A 17 -10.14 -8.57 26.26
N ARG A 18 -11.25 -9.07 26.82
CA ARG A 18 -11.51 -10.50 27.01
C ARG A 18 -12.60 -10.95 26.05
N PHE A 19 -12.41 -12.11 25.44
CA PHE A 19 -13.27 -12.66 24.40
C PHE A 19 -13.77 -14.05 24.78
N GLY A 20 -14.96 -14.38 24.30
CA GLY A 20 -15.52 -15.71 24.32
C GLY A 20 -15.56 -16.25 22.90
N LEU A 21 -14.95 -17.41 22.69
CA LEU A 21 -14.96 -18.18 21.46
C LEU A 21 -15.86 -19.40 21.66
N THR A 22 -16.89 -19.53 20.82
CA THR A 22 -17.77 -20.71 20.81
C THR A 22 -17.69 -21.38 19.45
N PHE A 23 -17.13 -22.59 19.41
CA PHE A 23 -17.07 -23.41 18.20
C PHE A 23 -18.19 -24.45 18.20
N HIS A 24 -19.03 -24.46 17.18
CA HIS A 24 -20.18 -25.34 17.04
C HIS A 24 -19.91 -26.44 16.02
N ASN A 25 -20.09 -27.69 16.46
CA ASN A 25 -20.26 -28.82 15.56
C ASN A 25 -21.76 -28.99 15.29
N LEU A 26 -22.21 -28.50 14.13
CA LEU A 26 -23.60 -28.57 13.68
C LEU A 26 -23.88 -29.82 12.81
N SER A 27 -22.88 -30.67 12.64
CA SER A 27 -23.00 -31.93 11.91
C SER A 27 -23.62 -33.03 12.77
N ASP A 28 -23.99 -34.13 12.11
CA ASP A 28 -24.46 -35.36 12.74
C ASP A 28 -23.32 -36.32 13.15
N GLN A 29 -22.06 -35.89 13.06
CA GLN A 29 -20.89 -36.72 13.38
C GLN A 29 -20.07 -36.11 14.53
N ASP A 30 -19.52 -36.98 15.38
CA ASP A 30 -18.57 -36.57 16.41
C ASP A 30 -17.23 -36.21 15.75
N LEU A 31 -16.62 -35.09 16.18
CA LEU A 31 -15.28 -34.71 15.79
C LEU A 31 -14.26 -35.32 16.74
N HIS A 32 -13.38 -36.17 16.22
CA HIS A 32 -12.29 -36.78 16.97
C HIS A 32 -10.95 -36.11 16.65
N ASN A 33 -10.08 -35.99 17.66
CA ASN A 33 -8.72 -35.45 17.54
C ASN A 33 -8.68 -34.10 16.79
N TRP A 34 -9.66 -33.26 17.06
CA TRP A 34 -9.90 -32.05 16.27
C TRP A 34 -9.10 -30.85 16.78
N SER A 35 -8.90 -29.86 15.91
CA SER A 35 -8.33 -28.56 16.25
C SER A 35 -8.95 -27.47 15.39
N LEU A 36 -9.22 -26.31 15.99
CA LEU A 36 -9.65 -25.11 15.27
C LEU A 36 -8.42 -24.32 14.79
N ILE A 37 -8.46 -23.87 13.55
CA ILE A 37 -7.47 -22.96 12.96
C ILE A 37 -8.21 -21.69 12.57
N PHE A 38 -7.64 -20.53 12.84
CA PHE A 38 -8.23 -19.24 12.45
C PHE A 38 -7.16 -18.17 12.24
N ALA A 39 -7.50 -17.13 11.48
CA ALA A 39 -6.66 -15.97 11.26
C ALA A 39 -7.11 -14.81 12.16
N PHE A 40 -6.19 -14.26 12.95
CA PHE A 40 -6.46 -13.17 13.89
C PHE A 40 -5.23 -12.28 14.12
N ASP A 41 -5.41 -10.98 13.91
CA ASP A 41 -4.28 -10.04 13.76
C ASP A 41 -3.81 -9.43 15.09
N ARG A 42 -4.41 -9.85 16.21
CA ARG A 42 -4.02 -9.39 17.57
C ARG A 42 -3.27 -10.49 18.31
N TYR A 43 -2.33 -10.07 19.15
CA TYR A 43 -1.61 -10.99 20.03
C TYR A 43 -2.53 -11.54 21.12
N ILE A 44 -2.76 -12.86 21.10
CA ILE A 44 -3.48 -13.54 22.16
C ILE A 44 -2.51 -13.82 23.31
N LEU A 45 -2.85 -13.36 24.52
CA LEU A 45 -2.03 -13.58 25.70
C LEU A 45 -2.05 -15.09 26.06
N PRO A 46 -0.92 -15.81 25.99
CA PRO A 46 -0.93 -17.28 26.15
C PRO A 46 -1.48 -17.73 27.52
N ASP A 47 -1.18 -16.98 28.58
CA ASP A 47 -1.63 -17.28 29.94
C ASP A 47 -3.11 -16.96 30.18
N SER A 48 -3.81 -16.38 29.20
CA SER A 48 -5.22 -16.02 29.31
C SER A 48 -6.18 -17.05 28.72
N ILE A 49 -5.66 -18.08 28.04
CA ILE A 49 -6.47 -19.15 27.44
C ILE A 49 -7.13 -19.97 28.54
N SER A 50 -8.47 -20.04 28.53
CA SER A 50 -9.20 -20.72 29.60
C SER A 50 -9.36 -22.23 29.40
N ASN A 51 -9.33 -22.71 28.16
CA ASN A 51 -9.60 -24.11 27.82
C ASN A 51 -8.86 -24.48 26.52
N GLY A 52 -7.91 -25.40 26.62
CA GLY A 52 -7.10 -25.86 25.49
C GLY A 52 -5.75 -25.16 25.37
N GLN A 53 -5.04 -25.48 24.30
CA GLN A 53 -3.73 -24.92 23.98
C GLN A 53 -3.80 -24.14 22.68
N LEU A 54 -3.37 -22.87 22.73
CA LEU A 54 -3.30 -22.01 21.57
C LEU A 54 -1.85 -21.79 21.14
N LYS A 55 -1.58 -21.93 19.86
CA LYS A 55 -0.33 -21.51 19.22
C LYS A 55 -0.65 -20.39 18.24
N GLN A 56 0.16 -19.33 18.26
CA GLN A 56 0.07 -18.20 17.32
C GLN A 56 1.41 -17.99 16.62
N ILE A 57 1.38 -17.83 15.30
CA ILE A 57 2.50 -17.42 14.45
C ILE A 57 1.98 -16.35 13.51
N GLY A 58 2.34 -15.09 13.72
CA GLY A 58 1.71 -14.03 12.94
C GLY A 58 0.21 -13.91 13.27
N SER A 59 -0.59 -13.85 12.22
CA SER A 59 -2.06 -13.98 12.29
C SER A 59 -2.54 -15.43 12.46
N TYR A 60 -1.71 -16.44 12.16
CA TYR A 60 -2.08 -17.85 12.16
C TYR A 60 -2.23 -18.41 13.57
N CYS A 61 -3.47 -18.73 13.96
CA CYS A 61 -3.79 -19.32 15.25
C CYS A 61 -4.27 -20.77 15.10
N THR A 62 -3.77 -21.65 15.95
CA THR A 62 -4.30 -23.02 16.12
C THR A 62 -4.69 -23.23 17.57
N LEU A 63 -5.95 -23.58 17.81
CA LEU A 63 -6.51 -23.90 19.11
C LEU A 63 -6.84 -25.40 19.19
N LYS A 64 -6.12 -26.10 20.06
CA LYS A 64 -6.34 -27.52 20.34
C LYS A 64 -7.09 -27.67 21.67
N PRO A 65 -8.27 -28.31 21.70
CA PRO A 65 -9.02 -28.53 22.94
C PRO A 65 -8.29 -29.50 23.89
N GLU A 66 -8.60 -29.45 25.18
CA GLU A 66 -8.13 -30.46 26.15
C GLU A 66 -8.79 -31.84 25.92
N GLY A 67 -10.06 -31.84 25.51
CA GLY A 67 -10.82 -33.04 25.18
C GLY A 67 -10.59 -33.50 23.75
N LEU A 68 -10.51 -34.82 23.54
CA LEU A 68 -10.27 -35.41 22.21
C LEU A 68 -11.51 -35.52 21.32
N VAL A 69 -12.71 -35.31 21.86
CA VAL A 69 -13.98 -35.50 21.14
C VAL A 69 -14.90 -34.30 21.35
N LEU A 70 -15.44 -33.75 20.26
CA LEU A 70 -16.57 -32.83 20.29
C LEU A 70 -17.77 -33.52 19.63
N ALA A 71 -18.78 -33.84 20.43
CA ALA A 71 -19.94 -34.57 19.97
C ALA A 71 -20.71 -33.83 18.85
N ALA A 72 -21.45 -34.58 18.05
CA ALA A 72 -22.43 -34.05 17.11
C ALA A 72 -23.41 -33.11 17.83
N ASN A 73 -23.81 -32.02 17.17
CA ASN A 73 -24.75 -31.01 17.69
C ASN A 73 -24.32 -30.37 19.04
N HIS A 74 -23.02 -30.41 19.38
CA HIS A 74 -22.46 -29.77 20.58
C HIS A 74 -21.53 -28.61 20.21
N HIS A 75 -21.02 -27.93 21.24
CA HIS A 75 -20.08 -26.83 21.09
C HIS A 75 -18.90 -26.95 22.06
N PHE A 76 -17.80 -26.33 21.68
CA PHE A 76 -16.63 -26.08 22.50
C PHE A 76 -16.56 -24.59 22.84
N TYR A 77 -16.18 -24.27 24.08
CA TYR A 77 -16.04 -22.90 24.57
C TYR A 77 -14.64 -22.66 25.13
N CYS A 78 -14.06 -21.52 24.76
CA CYS A 78 -12.78 -21.02 25.27
C CYS A 78 -12.84 -19.50 25.43
N GLU A 79 -12.22 -18.98 26.49
CA GLU A 79 -11.93 -17.56 26.65
C GLU A 79 -10.46 -17.28 26.38
N PHE A 80 -10.19 -16.06 25.95
CA PHE A 80 -8.84 -15.51 25.86
C PHE A 80 -8.87 -13.99 26.02
N SER A 81 -7.70 -13.39 26.25
CA SER A 81 -7.53 -11.95 26.36
C SER A 81 -6.41 -11.44 25.46
N ILE A 82 -6.49 -10.16 25.10
CA ILE A 82 -5.47 -9.44 24.32
C ILE A 82 -5.14 -8.11 24.99
N GLY A 83 -3.91 -7.62 24.79
CA GLY A 83 -3.51 -6.26 25.14
C GLY A 83 -3.89 -5.26 24.06
N SER A 84 -5.13 -4.77 24.06
CA SER A 84 -5.62 -3.83 23.03
C SER A 84 -6.61 -2.82 23.60
N ASN A 85 -6.81 -1.72 22.85
CA ASN A 85 -8.01 -0.91 22.97
C ASN A 85 -9.25 -1.69 22.47
N PRO A 86 -10.48 -1.22 22.81
CA PRO A 86 -11.73 -1.82 22.33
C PRO A 86 -11.78 -2.01 20.83
N PHE A 87 -12.34 -3.14 20.38
CA PHE A 87 -12.62 -3.39 18.98
C PHE A 87 -13.79 -2.53 18.50
N ARG A 88 -13.66 -2.02 17.28
CA ARG A 88 -14.61 -1.04 16.72
C ARG A 88 -15.28 -1.55 15.46
N TYR A 89 -14.67 -2.52 14.78
CA TYR A 89 -15.10 -2.99 13.47
C TYR A 89 -15.29 -4.50 13.46
N TYR A 90 -16.15 -4.99 12.55
CA TYR A 90 -16.26 -6.44 12.35
C TYR A 90 -14.97 -7.03 11.77
N SER A 91 -14.18 -6.24 11.05
CA SER A 91 -12.85 -6.62 10.54
C SER A 91 -11.80 -6.86 11.62
N ASP A 92 -12.03 -6.42 12.87
CA ASP A 92 -11.16 -6.79 13.99
C ASP A 92 -11.35 -8.26 14.41
N GLY A 93 -12.43 -8.91 13.97
CA GLY A 93 -12.74 -10.32 14.27
C GLY A 93 -11.83 -11.31 13.52
N PHE A 94 -12.20 -12.59 13.53
CA PHE A 94 -11.50 -13.59 12.72
C PHE A 94 -11.78 -13.37 11.24
N ASN A 95 -10.72 -13.39 10.43
CA ASN A 95 -10.83 -13.22 8.98
C ASN A 95 -11.35 -14.50 8.30
N GLU A 96 -10.88 -15.66 8.78
CA GLU A 96 -11.23 -16.98 8.28
C GLU A 96 -11.03 -18.03 9.39
N ALA A 97 -11.74 -19.16 9.32
CA ALA A 97 -11.53 -20.30 10.21
C ALA A 97 -11.70 -21.64 9.49
N LEU A 98 -10.97 -22.66 9.97
CA LEU A 98 -11.01 -24.05 9.52
C LEU A 98 -11.01 -24.98 10.73
N VAL A 99 -11.51 -26.20 10.53
CA VAL A 99 -11.36 -27.29 11.51
C VAL A 99 -10.63 -28.46 10.88
N ASN A 100 -9.60 -28.94 11.57
CA ASN A 100 -8.99 -30.25 11.31
C ASN A 100 -9.60 -31.27 12.26
N PHE A 101 -9.86 -32.48 11.80
CA PHE A 101 -10.41 -33.58 12.60
C PHE A 101 -10.10 -34.93 11.96
N GLU A 102 -10.27 -36.03 12.68
CA GLU A 102 -10.03 -37.38 12.14
C GLU A 102 -11.34 -38.13 11.88
N VAL A 103 -11.42 -38.77 10.72
CA VAL A 103 -12.49 -39.72 10.36
C VAL A 103 -11.83 -41.04 9.98
N ASN A 104 -12.11 -42.10 10.75
CA ASN A 104 -11.50 -43.43 10.58
C ASN A 104 -9.95 -43.40 10.54
N GLY A 105 -9.34 -42.52 11.36
CA GLY A 105 -7.88 -42.33 11.44
C GLY A 105 -7.26 -41.53 10.30
N ASN A 106 -8.06 -40.98 9.38
CA ASN A 106 -7.59 -40.07 8.34
C ASN A 106 -7.90 -38.63 8.72
N LEU A 107 -6.90 -37.75 8.59
CA LEU A 107 -7.08 -36.31 8.74
C LEU A 107 -8.07 -35.78 7.69
N GLN A 108 -9.08 -35.07 8.14
CA GLN A 108 -10.05 -34.32 7.35
C GLN A 108 -9.96 -32.84 7.72
N ARG A 109 -10.39 -31.99 6.79
CA ARG A 109 -10.41 -30.55 6.96
C ARG A 109 -11.70 -29.98 6.39
N ALA A 110 -12.31 -29.05 7.11
CA ALA A 110 -13.50 -28.36 6.66
C ALA A 110 -13.41 -26.85 6.95
N GLN A 111 -14.05 -26.05 6.09
CA GLN A 111 -14.26 -24.64 6.36
C GLN A 111 -15.23 -24.46 7.53
N VAL A 112 -14.98 -23.41 8.32
CA VAL A 112 -15.81 -23.02 9.45
C VAL A 112 -16.39 -21.65 9.16
N ASP A 113 -17.71 -21.52 9.26
CA ASP A 113 -18.35 -20.22 9.11
C ASP A 113 -17.97 -19.32 10.29
N VAL A 114 -17.47 -18.13 9.98
CA VAL A 114 -17.14 -17.13 11.00
C VAL A 114 -18.30 -16.16 11.14
N THR A 115 -18.95 -16.18 12.30
CA THR A 115 -19.98 -15.18 12.62
C THR A 115 -19.30 -13.83 12.85
N PRO A 116 -19.84 -12.71 12.33
CA PRO A 116 -19.33 -11.38 12.66
C PRO A 116 -19.24 -11.20 14.17
N ILE A 117 -18.11 -10.68 14.65
CA ILE A 117 -17.86 -10.53 16.08
C ILE A 117 -18.96 -9.69 16.74
N VAL A 118 -19.43 -10.12 17.90
CA VAL A 118 -20.34 -9.33 18.73
C VAL A 118 -19.52 -8.28 19.48
N LEU A 119 -19.53 -7.06 18.96
CA LEU A 119 -18.83 -5.91 19.52
C LEU A 119 -19.52 -5.37 20.78
N ALA A 120 -18.74 -5.04 21.81
CA ALA A 120 -19.25 -4.37 23.01
C ALA A 120 -19.37 -2.85 22.82
N SER A 121 -18.41 -2.25 22.13
CA SER A 121 -18.28 -0.78 22.03
C SER A 121 -18.13 -0.28 20.58
N PRO A 122 -19.08 -0.53 19.67
CA PRO A 122 -19.05 0.11 18.35
C PRO A 122 -19.19 1.64 18.48
N TYR A 123 -18.60 2.39 17.55
CA TYR A 123 -18.82 3.84 17.51
C TYR A 123 -20.29 4.17 17.24
N ARG A 124 -20.78 5.23 17.89
CA ARG A 124 -22.11 5.81 17.63
C ARG A 124 -22.08 6.90 16.56
N GLU A 125 -20.96 7.60 16.45
CA GLU A 125 -20.76 8.65 15.45
C GLU A 125 -20.65 8.07 14.04
N ARG A 126 -20.94 8.90 13.04
CA ARG A 126 -20.80 8.62 11.61
C ARG A 126 -20.25 9.86 10.94
N SER A 127 -19.38 9.66 9.97
CA SER A 127 -18.96 10.73 9.07
C SER A 127 -20.10 11.05 8.11
N GLU A 128 -20.46 12.32 8.00
CA GLU A 128 -21.49 12.80 7.10
C GLU A 128 -20.84 13.61 5.97
N ILE A 129 -21.16 13.25 4.73
CA ILE A 129 -20.76 14.04 3.57
C ILE A 129 -21.96 14.88 3.15
N PRO A 130 -21.85 16.22 3.12
CA PRO A 130 -22.97 17.07 2.74
C PRO A 130 -23.41 16.77 1.31
N SER A 131 -24.67 17.05 1.01
CA SER A 131 -25.14 17.04 -0.38
C SER A 131 -24.30 18.05 -1.19
N SER A 132 -23.85 17.63 -2.37
CA SER A 132 -23.00 18.45 -3.22
C SER A 132 -23.65 18.69 -4.57
N LEU A 133 -23.40 19.86 -5.15
CA LEU A 133 -23.63 20.10 -6.57
C LEU A 133 -22.61 19.31 -7.40
N THR A 134 -22.90 19.14 -8.69
CA THR A 134 -21.95 18.57 -9.65
C THR A 134 -21.18 19.71 -10.30
N HIS A 135 -19.86 19.75 -10.13
CA HIS A 135 -19.02 20.77 -10.75
C HIS A 135 -18.95 20.56 -12.28
N ALA A 136 -19.00 21.64 -13.05
CA ALA A 136 -19.01 21.56 -14.52
C ALA A 136 -17.68 21.02 -15.09
N GLN A 137 -16.57 21.29 -14.42
CA GLN A 137 -15.22 20.76 -14.71
C GLN A 137 -14.73 19.89 -13.54
N PRO A 138 -15.01 18.57 -13.54
CA PRO A 138 -14.73 17.68 -12.41
C PRO A 138 -13.24 17.28 -12.31
N LEU A 139 -12.37 18.27 -12.14
CA LEU A 139 -10.92 18.08 -12.20
C LEU A 139 -10.33 17.67 -10.85
N LEU A 140 -9.62 16.55 -10.82
CA LEU A 140 -8.93 16.01 -9.65
C LEU A 140 -7.50 15.59 -10.05
N PRO A 141 -6.44 16.21 -9.51
CA PRO A 141 -6.44 17.36 -8.61
C PRO A 141 -6.90 18.65 -9.29
N LYS A 142 -7.38 19.63 -8.50
CA LYS A 142 -7.70 20.98 -8.99
C LYS A 142 -6.46 21.66 -9.59
N PRO A 143 -6.53 22.18 -10.83
CA PRO A 143 -5.44 22.99 -11.37
C PRO A 143 -5.24 24.27 -10.56
N ASN A 144 -3.98 24.65 -10.35
CA ASN A 144 -3.63 25.86 -9.60
C ASN A 144 -4.14 27.16 -10.27
N HIS A 145 -4.34 27.14 -11.59
CA HIS A 145 -4.98 28.24 -12.30
C HIS A 145 -5.80 27.73 -13.50
N ILE A 146 -7.08 28.09 -13.52
CA ILE A 146 -8.03 27.79 -14.58
C ILE A 146 -8.96 28.99 -14.80
N GLU A 147 -9.08 29.42 -16.05
CA GLU A 147 -10.06 30.40 -16.52
C GLU A 147 -11.00 29.70 -17.51
N VAL A 148 -12.31 29.79 -17.29
CA VAL A 148 -13.34 29.10 -18.09
C VAL A 148 -14.17 30.11 -18.87
N SER A 149 -14.55 29.76 -20.09
CA SER A 149 -15.47 30.50 -20.96
C SER A 149 -16.82 29.78 -21.07
N ASP A 150 -17.84 30.48 -21.59
CA ASP A 150 -19.17 29.92 -21.85
C ASP A 150 -19.24 29.07 -23.14
N HIS A 151 -18.17 29.08 -23.94
CA HIS A 151 -18.07 28.35 -25.21
C HIS A 151 -17.49 26.94 -25.04
N TYR A 152 -17.73 26.08 -26.02
CA TYR A 152 -17.25 24.69 -26.07
C TYR A 152 -16.53 24.43 -27.37
N PHE A 153 -15.55 23.53 -27.32
CA PHE A 153 -14.95 22.91 -28.50
C PHE A 153 -15.49 21.49 -28.64
N SER A 154 -16.18 21.23 -29.75
CA SER A 154 -16.69 19.90 -30.09
C SER A 154 -15.85 19.29 -31.21
N PHE A 155 -15.44 18.04 -31.04
CA PHE A 155 -14.64 17.30 -32.02
C PHE A 155 -15.13 15.86 -32.18
N ASN A 156 -14.82 15.26 -33.33
CA ASN A 156 -15.21 13.89 -33.69
C ASN A 156 -13.99 13.09 -34.14
N HIS A 157 -14.20 11.86 -34.60
CA HIS A 157 -13.13 10.98 -35.06
C HIS A 157 -12.26 11.58 -36.19
N GLN A 158 -12.75 12.55 -36.96
CA GLN A 158 -11.98 13.20 -38.02
C GLN A 158 -11.02 14.28 -37.49
N ALA A 159 -11.14 14.66 -36.22
CA ALA A 159 -10.11 15.45 -35.57
C ALA A 159 -8.77 14.71 -35.62
N GLY A 160 -7.67 15.46 -35.56
CA GLY A 160 -6.34 14.86 -35.54
C GLY A 160 -5.44 15.52 -34.51
N VAL A 161 -4.36 14.79 -34.21
CA VAL A 161 -3.41 15.12 -33.15
C VAL A 161 -2.06 15.46 -33.78
N ALA A 162 -1.67 16.73 -33.69
CA ALA A 162 -0.38 17.21 -34.16
C ALA A 162 0.64 17.25 -33.02
N VAL A 163 1.84 16.70 -33.25
CA VAL A 163 2.95 16.72 -32.29
C VAL A 163 4.15 17.47 -32.86
N TYR A 164 4.54 18.56 -32.20
CA TYR A 164 5.69 19.39 -32.57
C TYR A 164 6.87 19.27 -31.58
N SER A 165 6.82 18.33 -30.64
CA SER A 165 7.91 18.02 -29.71
C SER A 165 7.92 16.54 -29.34
N ASN A 166 9.08 15.89 -29.48
CA ASN A 166 9.23 14.47 -29.15
C ASN A 166 9.01 14.16 -27.65
N LEU A 167 9.15 15.16 -26.77
CA LEU A 167 8.85 15.01 -25.34
C LEU A 167 7.39 14.64 -25.07
N ALA A 168 6.49 14.93 -26.01
CA ALA A 168 5.06 14.67 -25.89
C ALA A 168 4.64 13.26 -26.37
N ASN A 169 5.52 12.48 -27.02
CA ASN A 169 5.14 11.23 -27.67
C ASN A 169 4.46 10.25 -26.70
N SER A 170 5.06 10.04 -25.52
CA SER A 170 4.51 9.16 -24.49
C SER A 170 3.13 9.60 -24.01
N ALA A 171 2.96 10.90 -23.76
CA ALA A 171 1.70 11.48 -23.31
C ALA A 171 0.62 11.46 -24.40
N LYS A 172 1.00 11.65 -25.67
CA LYS A 172 0.12 11.49 -26.85
C LYS A 172 -0.40 10.06 -26.90
N GLU A 173 0.51 9.08 -26.89
CA GLU A 173 0.14 7.66 -26.95
C GLU A 173 -0.79 7.27 -25.81
N TRP A 174 -0.49 7.70 -24.57
CA TRP A 174 -1.33 7.44 -23.41
C TRP A 174 -2.72 8.08 -23.52
N LEU A 175 -2.82 9.35 -23.96
CA LEU A 175 -4.10 10.00 -24.19
C LEU A 175 -4.97 9.22 -25.19
N LEU A 176 -4.36 8.76 -26.30
CA LEU A 176 -5.07 7.98 -27.31
C LEU A 176 -5.52 6.61 -26.77
N GLU A 177 -4.66 5.94 -26.00
CA GLU A 177 -4.96 4.67 -25.35
C GLU A 177 -6.16 4.81 -24.40
N GLU A 178 -6.18 5.85 -23.56
CA GLU A 178 -7.26 6.06 -22.60
C GLU A 178 -8.57 6.50 -23.25
N LEU A 179 -8.52 7.34 -24.29
CA LEU A 179 -9.72 7.67 -25.08
C LEU A 179 -10.37 6.43 -25.69
N LYS A 180 -9.56 5.52 -26.24
CA LYS A 180 -10.03 4.24 -26.77
C LYS A 180 -10.57 3.35 -25.65
N ARG A 181 -9.84 3.20 -24.55
CA ARG A 181 -10.19 2.30 -23.46
C ARG A 181 -11.47 2.72 -22.74
N ILE A 182 -11.58 4.01 -22.40
CA ILE A 182 -12.68 4.54 -21.58
C ILE A 182 -13.91 4.84 -22.44
N HIS A 183 -13.72 5.47 -23.59
CA HIS A 183 -14.82 6.02 -24.38
C HIS A 183 -15.03 5.34 -25.74
N GLN A 184 -14.23 4.31 -26.07
CA GLN A 184 -14.25 3.66 -27.38
C GLN A 184 -14.07 4.67 -28.53
N PHE A 185 -13.29 5.73 -28.27
CA PHE A 185 -13.06 6.81 -29.20
C PHE A 185 -11.67 6.72 -29.83
N GLU A 186 -11.61 6.64 -31.16
CA GLU A 186 -10.35 6.58 -31.93
C GLU A 186 -10.31 7.67 -33.01
N PHE A 187 -9.18 8.34 -33.18
CA PHE A 187 -9.03 9.28 -34.30
C PHE A 187 -8.82 8.51 -35.61
N ALA A 188 -9.49 8.95 -36.69
CA ALA A 188 -9.46 8.31 -37.99
C ALA A 188 -8.17 8.60 -38.78
N SER A 189 -7.45 9.69 -38.46
CA SER A 189 -6.15 9.99 -39.05
C SER A 189 -5.30 10.92 -38.18
N ASP A 190 -3.98 10.80 -38.28
CA ASP A 190 -3.00 11.70 -37.64
C ASP A 190 -2.81 13.04 -38.40
N ASN A 191 -3.61 13.33 -39.43
CA ASN A 191 -3.43 14.50 -40.32
C ASN A 191 -4.18 15.78 -39.89
N GLY A 192 -4.88 15.76 -38.76
CA GLY A 192 -5.58 16.94 -38.21
C GLY A 192 -4.71 17.75 -37.25
N SER A 193 -4.98 19.05 -37.14
CA SER A 193 -4.26 20.01 -36.30
C SER A 193 -5.10 20.59 -35.17
N GLN A 194 -6.15 19.88 -34.75
CA GLN A 194 -7.09 20.37 -33.75
C GLN A 194 -6.60 20.13 -32.32
N ILE A 195 -5.91 19.02 -32.05
CA ILE A 195 -5.22 18.79 -30.77
C ILE A 195 -3.72 18.92 -31.01
N ILE A 196 -3.08 19.90 -30.38
CA ILE A 196 -1.70 20.31 -30.71
C ILE A 196 -0.81 20.18 -29.48
N PHE A 197 0.25 19.38 -29.58
CA PHE A 197 1.32 19.29 -28.60
C PHE A 197 2.52 20.13 -29.04
N LYS A 198 2.93 21.10 -28.23
CA LYS A 198 4.06 22.01 -28.53
C LYS A 198 5.01 22.13 -27.34
N GLY A 199 6.31 22.05 -27.60
CA GLY A 199 7.31 22.30 -26.55
C GLY A 199 7.31 23.76 -26.10
N ASN A 200 7.43 23.99 -24.79
CA ASN A 200 7.62 25.31 -24.21
C ASN A 200 8.70 25.26 -23.11
N PRO A 201 9.95 25.65 -23.41
CA PRO A 201 11.09 25.50 -22.51
C PRO A 201 11.06 26.47 -21.31
N THR A 202 10.09 27.38 -21.24
CA THR A 202 9.92 28.29 -20.09
C THR A 202 9.15 27.67 -18.93
N LEU A 203 8.65 26.44 -19.10
CA LEU A 203 7.88 25.71 -18.09
C LEU A 203 8.79 24.69 -17.40
N ASP A 204 8.77 24.73 -16.05
CA ASP A 204 9.53 23.81 -15.21
C ASP A 204 9.06 22.35 -15.33
N GLU A 205 9.79 21.43 -14.70
CA GLU A 205 9.45 20.00 -14.64
C GLU A 205 8.01 19.78 -14.12
N GLY A 206 7.22 19.01 -14.86
CA GLY A 206 5.83 18.73 -14.55
C GLY A 206 4.83 19.86 -14.82
N ALA A 207 5.28 21.08 -15.13
CA ALA A 207 4.39 22.20 -15.44
C ALA A 207 3.86 22.14 -16.87
N TYR A 208 2.63 22.61 -17.07
CA TYR A 208 1.99 22.64 -18.39
C TYR A 208 1.04 23.83 -18.56
N LYS A 209 0.71 24.11 -19.82
CA LYS A 209 -0.43 24.94 -20.21
C LYS A 209 -1.37 24.13 -21.10
N LEU A 210 -2.67 24.22 -20.84
CA LEU A 210 -3.72 23.65 -21.68
C LEU A 210 -4.67 24.78 -22.06
N LYS A 211 -4.80 25.08 -23.35
CA LYS A 211 -5.75 26.07 -23.87
C LYS A 211 -6.74 25.39 -24.80
N VAL A 212 -8.02 25.48 -24.46
CA VAL A 212 -9.13 25.03 -25.30
C VAL A 212 -9.78 26.29 -25.88
N ALA A 213 -9.76 26.40 -27.20
CA ALA A 213 -10.44 27.43 -27.98
C ALA A 213 -11.46 26.76 -28.90
N GLU A 214 -12.36 27.55 -29.50
CA GLU A 214 -13.48 27.05 -30.33
C GLU A 214 -13.06 26.20 -31.53
N GLU A 215 -11.80 26.26 -31.96
CA GLU A 215 -11.28 25.51 -33.12
C GLU A 215 -10.18 24.51 -32.76
N SER A 216 -9.59 24.59 -31.56
CA SER A 216 -8.44 23.75 -31.19
C SER A 216 -8.18 23.63 -29.70
N ILE A 217 -7.50 22.54 -29.33
CA ILE A 217 -6.88 22.29 -28.04
C ILE A 217 -5.37 22.39 -28.22
N LYS A 218 -4.70 23.23 -27.42
CA LYS A 218 -3.24 23.37 -27.42
C LYS A 218 -2.68 22.99 -26.06
N ILE A 219 -1.71 22.08 -26.08
CA ILE A 219 -0.95 21.62 -24.92
C ILE A 219 0.49 22.10 -25.06
N GLU A 220 0.99 22.79 -24.04
CA GLU A 220 2.38 23.22 -23.95
C GLU A 220 3.05 22.72 -22.67
N ALA A 221 4.24 22.15 -22.78
CA ALA A 221 5.05 21.73 -21.63
C ALA A 221 6.56 21.79 -21.95
N GLY A 222 7.38 21.93 -20.91
CA GLY A 222 8.85 21.87 -21.01
C GLY A 222 9.44 20.48 -20.77
N SER A 223 8.62 19.53 -20.31
CA SER A 223 9.02 18.20 -19.86
C SER A 223 8.00 17.14 -20.32
N SER A 224 8.42 15.87 -20.38
CA SER A 224 7.51 14.77 -20.72
C SER A 224 6.41 14.61 -19.67
N SER A 225 6.76 14.76 -18.39
CA SER A 225 5.81 14.71 -17.27
C SER A 225 4.74 15.82 -17.38
N GLY A 226 5.11 17.04 -17.77
CA GLY A 226 4.16 18.13 -18.01
C GLY A 226 3.13 17.79 -19.09
N PHE A 227 3.56 17.15 -20.18
CA PHE A 227 2.63 16.66 -21.20
C PHE A 227 1.68 15.57 -20.65
N THR A 228 2.18 14.62 -19.86
CA THR A 228 1.36 13.59 -19.22
C THR A 228 0.31 14.22 -18.29
N HIS A 229 0.72 15.18 -17.46
CA HIS A 229 -0.21 15.89 -16.57
C HIS A 229 -1.29 16.67 -17.34
N ALA A 230 -0.93 17.29 -18.46
CA ALA A 230 -1.90 17.96 -19.32
C ALA A 230 -2.92 16.98 -19.91
N CYS A 231 -2.48 15.81 -20.38
CA CYS A 231 -3.36 14.75 -20.86
C CYS A 231 -4.29 14.23 -19.76
N ALA A 232 -3.80 14.05 -18.52
CA ALA A 232 -4.62 13.65 -17.39
C ALA A 232 -5.75 14.65 -17.11
N THR A 233 -5.46 15.95 -17.17
CA THR A 233 -6.48 17.01 -17.06
C THR A 233 -7.45 16.99 -18.23
N LEU A 234 -6.94 16.80 -19.45
CA LEU A 234 -7.78 16.74 -20.64
C LEU A 234 -8.79 15.58 -20.57
N LEU A 235 -8.34 14.38 -20.15
CA LEU A 235 -9.21 13.20 -19.97
C LEU A 235 -10.39 13.48 -19.03
N GLN A 236 -10.19 14.29 -17.99
CA GLN A 236 -11.26 14.66 -17.04
C GLN A 236 -12.16 15.80 -17.53
N LEU A 237 -11.68 16.62 -18.47
CA LEU A 237 -12.47 17.70 -19.08
C LEU A 237 -13.37 17.23 -20.23
N ILE A 238 -13.00 16.13 -20.87
CA ILE A 238 -13.75 15.54 -21.99
C ILE A 238 -15.10 15.05 -21.49
N LYS A 239 -16.15 15.45 -22.19
CA LYS A 239 -17.50 14.91 -22.07
C LYS A 239 -17.90 14.28 -23.40
N VAL A 240 -18.75 13.27 -23.34
CA VAL A 240 -19.43 12.78 -24.55
C VAL A 240 -20.41 13.87 -25.00
N GLY A 241 -20.29 14.31 -26.25
CA GLY A 241 -21.12 15.37 -26.82
C GLY A 241 -22.51 14.89 -27.24
N ASP A 242 -23.38 15.82 -27.59
CA ASP A 242 -24.76 15.54 -28.01
C ASP A 242 -24.85 14.82 -29.37
N GLN A 243 -23.83 14.97 -30.22
CA GLN A 243 -23.77 14.27 -31.51
C GLN A 243 -23.17 12.87 -31.33
N PRO A 244 -23.67 11.85 -32.07
CA PRO A 244 -23.10 10.51 -32.03
C PRO A 244 -21.59 10.52 -32.26
N ALA A 245 -20.85 9.91 -31.33
CA ALA A 245 -19.40 9.78 -31.39
C ALA A 245 -18.64 11.13 -31.48
N SER A 246 -19.19 12.16 -30.83
CA SER A 246 -18.52 13.44 -30.60
C SER A 246 -18.08 13.59 -29.16
N MET A 247 -17.03 14.37 -28.97
CA MET A 247 -16.48 14.76 -27.67
C MET A 247 -16.54 16.27 -27.53
N GLU A 248 -16.77 16.74 -26.31
CA GLU A 248 -16.84 18.15 -25.99
C GLU A 248 -15.92 18.51 -24.84
N VAL A 249 -15.27 19.67 -24.97
CA VAL A 249 -14.41 20.24 -23.95
C VAL A 249 -14.75 21.72 -23.83
N VAL A 250 -14.97 22.19 -22.59
CA VAL A 250 -15.23 23.62 -22.35
C VAL A 250 -14.02 24.47 -22.76
N CYS A 251 -14.26 25.61 -23.40
CA CYS A 251 -13.21 26.57 -23.72
C CYS A 251 -12.61 27.11 -22.41
N CYS A 252 -11.31 26.98 -22.26
CA CYS A 252 -10.60 27.34 -21.03
C CYS A 252 -9.12 27.61 -21.26
N SER A 253 -8.49 28.25 -20.29
CA SER A 253 -7.04 28.45 -20.21
C SER A 253 -6.55 27.97 -18.85
N ILE A 254 -5.75 26.91 -18.86
CA ILE A 254 -5.16 26.29 -17.68
C ILE A 254 -3.65 26.52 -17.70
N LYS A 255 -3.11 26.97 -16.56
CA LYS A 255 -1.67 27.02 -16.28
C LYS A 255 -1.46 26.27 -14.98
N ASP A 256 -0.65 25.23 -15.00
CA ASP A 256 -0.58 24.33 -13.85
C ASP A 256 0.82 23.78 -13.62
N ARG A 257 1.10 23.43 -12.38
CA ARG A 257 2.36 22.86 -11.90
C ARG A 257 2.12 22.07 -10.61
N PRO A 258 2.93 21.05 -10.30
CA PRO A 258 2.84 20.37 -9.02
C PRO A 258 3.32 21.27 -7.87
N ARG A 259 2.69 21.12 -6.70
CA ARG A 259 3.17 21.67 -5.42
C ARG A 259 4.40 20.91 -4.90
N PHE A 260 4.39 19.58 -4.96
CA PHE A 260 5.49 18.72 -4.51
C PHE A 260 6.12 17.91 -5.64
N ARG A 261 7.43 17.70 -5.56
CA ARG A 261 8.20 16.95 -6.59
C ARG A 261 7.94 15.45 -6.51
N TYR A 262 7.85 14.90 -5.30
CA TYR A 262 7.50 13.51 -5.05
C TYR A 262 6.00 13.39 -4.73
N ARG A 263 5.29 12.56 -5.51
CA ARG A 263 3.87 12.29 -5.33
C ARG A 263 3.71 10.79 -5.50
N GLY A 264 3.75 10.08 -4.38
CA GLY A 264 3.85 8.63 -4.34
C GLY A 264 2.55 7.94 -3.94
N MET A 265 2.37 6.73 -4.45
CA MET A 265 1.47 5.74 -3.87
C MET A 265 2.23 4.43 -3.69
N MET A 266 2.16 3.86 -2.48
CA MET A 266 2.72 2.55 -2.17
C MET A 266 1.64 1.47 -2.21
N LEU A 267 1.95 0.34 -2.83
CA LEU A 267 1.14 -0.87 -2.76
C LEU A 267 1.94 -2.01 -2.11
N ASP A 268 1.38 -2.56 -1.04
CA ASP A 268 1.80 -3.84 -0.45
C ASP A 268 1.35 -5.00 -1.34
N CYS A 269 2.33 -5.73 -1.89
CA CYS A 269 2.10 -6.98 -2.61
C CYS A 269 2.62 -8.19 -1.83
N ALA A 270 3.27 -7.98 -0.69
CA ALA A 270 3.83 -9.04 0.14
C ALA A 270 2.73 -9.73 0.95
N ARG A 271 1.85 -8.97 1.62
CA ARG A 271 0.76 -9.54 2.44
C ARG A 271 -0.23 -10.29 1.58
N HIS A 272 -0.69 -9.69 0.49
CA HIS A 272 -1.47 -10.37 -0.55
C HIS A 272 -0.91 -10.05 -1.93
N PHE A 273 -0.77 -11.09 -2.75
CA PHE A 273 -0.29 -10.93 -4.12
C PHE A 273 -1.38 -10.28 -5.00
N HIS A 274 -0.96 -9.33 -5.82
CA HIS A 274 -1.81 -8.68 -6.83
C HIS A 274 -1.22 -8.93 -8.21
N SER A 275 -2.05 -9.33 -9.18
CA SER A 275 -1.55 -9.69 -10.51
C SER A 275 -0.91 -8.48 -11.22
N VAL A 276 -0.11 -8.76 -12.26
CA VAL A 276 0.50 -7.74 -13.12
C VAL A 276 -0.55 -6.77 -13.68
N GLU A 277 -1.71 -7.29 -14.08
CA GLU A 277 -2.84 -6.51 -14.61
C GLU A 277 -3.42 -5.57 -13.55
N GLN A 278 -3.56 -6.03 -12.30
CA GLN A 278 -4.06 -5.22 -11.19
C GLN A 278 -3.07 -4.09 -10.86
N VAL A 279 -1.77 -4.40 -10.80
CA VAL A 279 -0.71 -3.42 -10.58
C VAL A 279 -0.68 -2.37 -11.70
N LYS A 280 -0.72 -2.80 -12.97
CA LYS A 280 -0.80 -1.89 -14.13
C LYS A 280 -2.05 -1.03 -14.11
N ARG A 281 -3.21 -1.61 -13.76
CA ARG A 281 -4.47 -0.86 -13.64
C ARG A 281 -4.36 0.24 -12.58
N LEU A 282 -3.76 -0.06 -11.42
CA LEU A 282 -3.52 0.94 -10.38
C LEU A 282 -2.57 2.03 -10.86
N ILE A 283 -1.41 1.68 -11.43
CA ILE A 283 -0.43 2.64 -11.97
C ILE A 283 -1.07 3.58 -13.00
N ASN A 284 -1.97 3.07 -13.85
CA ASN A 284 -2.72 3.91 -14.78
C ASN A 284 -3.64 4.91 -14.05
N GLN A 285 -4.33 4.48 -13.00
CA GLN A 285 -5.13 5.38 -12.17
C GLN A 285 -4.25 6.43 -11.46
N LEU A 286 -3.06 6.07 -10.98
CA LEU A 286 -2.13 7.04 -10.38
C LEU A 286 -1.81 8.18 -11.34
N ALA A 287 -1.58 7.88 -12.62
CA ALA A 287 -1.31 8.87 -13.65
C ALA A 287 -2.51 9.79 -13.94
N HIS A 288 -3.76 9.29 -13.88
CA HIS A 288 -4.96 10.15 -13.97
C HIS A 288 -4.98 11.25 -12.92
N TYR A 289 -4.43 10.99 -11.73
CA TYR A 289 -4.37 11.96 -10.64
C TYR A 289 -2.98 12.59 -10.49
N LYS A 290 -2.13 12.49 -11.52
CA LYS A 290 -0.82 13.15 -11.61
C LYS A 290 0.17 12.75 -10.51
N PHE A 291 0.01 11.58 -9.90
CA PHE A 291 1.11 10.94 -9.18
C PHE A 291 2.26 10.65 -10.15
N ASN A 292 3.48 10.58 -9.63
CA ASN A 292 4.67 10.30 -10.45
C ASN A 292 5.54 9.17 -9.90
N THR A 293 5.15 8.58 -8.77
CA THR A 293 5.91 7.51 -8.13
C THR A 293 4.99 6.39 -7.68
N PHE A 294 5.35 5.16 -8.04
CA PHE A 294 4.78 3.94 -7.52
C PHE A 294 5.84 3.26 -6.64
N HIS A 295 5.58 3.22 -5.34
CA HIS A 295 6.42 2.52 -4.38
C HIS A 295 5.93 1.08 -4.28
N TRP A 296 6.78 0.12 -4.66
CA TRP A 296 6.38 -1.27 -4.76
C TRP A 296 6.95 -2.07 -3.59
N HIS A 297 6.09 -2.28 -2.58
CA HIS A 297 6.42 -3.07 -1.40
C HIS A 297 6.32 -4.56 -1.76
N LEU A 298 7.48 -5.16 -2.05
CA LEU A 298 7.62 -6.47 -2.71
C LEU A 298 7.97 -7.60 -1.76
N THR A 299 8.35 -7.29 -0.52
CA THR A 299 8.95 -8.25 0.42
C THR A 299 8.48 -7.97 1.83
N ASP A 300 7.98 -8.99 2.52
CA ASP A 300 7.62 -8.92 3.94
C ASP A 300 7.66 -10.34 4.54
N ASP A 301 7.19 -10.48 5.77
CA ASP A 301 7.10 -11.74 6.49
C ASP A 301 6.22 -12.78 5.78
N GLU A 302 5.09 -12.34 5.20
CA GLU A 302 4.09 -13.24 4.60
C GLU A 302 4.35 -13.55 3.13
N GLY A 303 5.41 -12.99 2.53
CA GLY A 303 5.67 -13.19 1.13
C GLY A 303 6.85 -12.44 0.54
N TRP A 304 7.55 -13.15 -0.36
CA TRP A 304 8.58 -12.58 -1.23
C TRP A 304 8.10 -12.59 -2.68
N ARG A 305 8.03 -11.42 -3.33
CA ARG A 305 7.32 -11.25 -4.61
C ARG A 305 8.18 -10.96 -5.82
N ILE A 306 9.50 -10.93 -5.68
CA ILE A 306 10.42 -10.57 -6.77
C ILE A 306 11.36 -11.73 -7.10
N GLU A 307 11.43 -12.13 -8.37
CA GLU A 307 12.39 -13.13 -8.81
C GLU A 307 13.85 -12.62 -8.71
N ILE A 308 14.65 -13.32 -7.89
CA ILE A 308 16.10 -13.16 -7.80
C ILE A 308 16.74 -14.44 -8.36
N LYS A 309 17.30 -14.38 -9.56
CA LYS A 309 17.74 -15.58 -10.29
C LYS A 309 18.89 -16.30 -9.60
N SER A 310 19.75 -15.55 -8.90
CA SER A 310 20.84 -16.12 -8.11
C SER A 310 20.38 -16.78 -6.81
N LEU A 311 19.13 -16.55 -6.37
CA LEU A 311 18.53 -17.06 -5.14
C LEU A 311 17.06 -17.51 -5.40
N PRO A 312 16.84 -18.52 -6.27
CA PRO A 312 15.50 -18.93 -6.72
C PRO A 312 14.59 -19.40 -5.57
N GLN A 313 15.15 -19.85 -4.45
CA GLN A 313 14.40 -20.27 -3.26
C GLN A 313 13.52 -19.14 -2.69
N LEU A 314 13.88 -17.87 -2.92
CA LEU A 314 13.07 -16.73 -2.50
C LEU A 314 11.69 -16.73 -3.17
N THR A 315 11.57 -17.25 -4.39
CA THR A 315 10.28 -17.38 -5.08
C THR A 315 9.74 -18.81 -5.12
N ASP A 316 10.60 -19.83 -5.13
CA ASP A 316 10.14 -21.23 -5.08
C ASP A 316 9.47 -21.55 -3.73
N ILE A 317 9.95 -20.92 -2.64
CA ILE A 317 9.43 -21.10 -1.28
C ILE A 317 8.74 -19.81 -0.80
N GLY A 318 9.46 -18.69 -0.80
CA GLY A 318 9.04 -17.44 -0.13
C GLY A 318 7.83 -16.75 -0.79
N ALA A 319 7.52 -17.07 -2.05
CA ALA A 319 6.33 -16.57 -2.71
C ALA A 319 5.04 -17.32 -2.33
N TRP A 320 5.13 -18.41 -1.58
CA TRP A 320 4.01 -19.30 -1.28
C TRP A 320 3.88 -19.56 0.22
N ARG A 321 2.63 -19.66 0.69
CA ARG A 321 2.27 -20.02 2.05
C ARG A 321 1.03 -20.89 2.07
N GLY A 322 0.88 -21.70 3.11
CA GLY A 322 -0.19 -22.70 3.20
C GLY A 322 0.10 -23.72 4.28
N LEU A 323 -0.87 -24.55 4.60
CA LEU A 323 -0.74 -25.56 5.66
C LEU A 323 0.32 -26.64 5.34
N ASP A 324 0.59 -26.86 4.05
CA ASP A 324 1.56 -27.83 3.56
C ASP A 324 2.82 -27.15 2.96
N GLU A 325 2.95 -25.83 3.14
CA GLU A 325 4.10 -25.04 2.69
C GLU A 325 5.09 -24.78 3.84
N THR A 326 6.29 -24.26 3.52
CA THR A 326 7.26 -23.88 4.57
C THR A 326 6.81 -22.65 5.37
N ASN A 327 6.14 -21.71 4.70
CA ASN A 327 5.52 -20.55 5.35
C ASN A 327 4.07 -20.90 5.71
N GLU A 328 3.70 -20.72 6.98
CA GLU A 328 2.33 -20.90 7.45
C GLU A 328 1.36 -19.92 6.75
N PRO A 329 0.08 -20.28 6.55
CA PRO A 329 -0.88 -19.37 5.93
C PRO A 329 -1.13 -18.17 6.84
N GLN A 330 -1.38 -17.01 6.26
CA GLN A 330 -1.52 -15.74 6.97
C GLN A 330 -2.71 -14.95 6.42
N TYR A 331 -3.46 -14.32 7.31
CA TYR A 331 -4.63 -13.46 7.13
C TYR A 331 -5.85 -14.14 6.49
N THR A 332 -5.70 -14.67 5.27
CA THR A 332 -6.77 -15.31 4.50
C THR A 332 -6.23 -16.48 3.67
N HIS A 333 -7.11 -17.22 3.02
CA HIS A 333 -6.81 -18.41 2.21
C HIS A 333 -6.18 -19.54 3.06
N LEU A 334 -6.67 -19.74 4.28
CA LEU A 334 -6.13 -20.73 5.22
C LEU A 334 -6.16 -22.17 4.66
N ALA A 335 -7.11 -22.47 3.77
CA ALA A 335 -7.37 -23.83 3.28
C ALA A 335 -6.49 -24.24 2.10
N GLU A 336 -5.80 -23.30 1.47
CA GLU A 336 -5.11 -23.51 0.19
C GLU A 336 -3.65 -23.04 0.23
N ARG A 337 -2.89 -23.48 -0.77
CA ARG A 337 -1.61 -22.85 -1.09
C ARG A 337 -1.91 -21.49 -1.72
N TYR A 338 -1.54 -20.42 -1.04
CA TYR A 338 -1.73 -19.06 -1.49
C TYR A 338 -0.39 -18.39 -1.80
N GLY A 339 -0.34 -17.60 -2.88
CA GLY A 339 0.87 -16.89 -3.24
C GLY A 339 0.94 -16.43 -4.68
N GLY A 340 2.15 -16.10 -5.10
CA GLY A 340 2.47 -15.52 -6.39
C GLY A 340 3.69 -14.60 -6.29
N PHE A 341 4.37 -14.40 -7.42
CA PHE A 341 5.50 -13.48 -7.55
C PHE A 341 5.56 -12.93 -8.96
N TYR A 342 6.32 -11.85 -9.14
CA TYR A 342 6.62 -11.24 -10.42
C TYR A 342 7.96 -11.76 -10.93
N THR A 343 7.97 -12.31 -12.14
CA THR A 343 9.23 -12.61 -12.81
C THR A 343 9.95 -11.31 -13.14
N GLN A 344 11.25 -11.37 -13.41
CA GLN A 344 11.99 -10.19 -13.87
C GLN A 344 11.43 -9.64 -15.19
N GLU A 345 10.77 -10.47 -16.02
CA GLU A 345 10.15 -10.00 -17.25
C GLU A 345 8.84 -9.26 -16.98
N ASP A 346 8.01 -9.77 -16.07
CA ASP A 346 6.81 -9.07 -15.60
C ASP A 346 7.17 -7.69 -15.03
N ILE A 347 8.25 -7.62 -14.23
CA ILE A 347 8.71 -6.36 -13.64
C ILE A 347 9.17 -5.38 -14.73
N LYS A 348 9.94 -5.83 -15.73
CA LYS A 348 10.35 -4.96 -16.84
C LYS A 348 9.14 -4.42 -17.61
N ASP A 349 8.15 -5.27 -17.84
CA ASP A 349 6.90 -4.88 -18.51
C ASP A 349 6.11 -3.86 -17.67
N VAL A 350 6.00 -4.06 -16.35
CA VAL A 350 5.38 -3.09 -15.42
C VAL A 350 6.15 -1.77 -15.40
N VAL A 351 7.48 -1.79 -15.32
CA VAL A 351 8.34 -0.59 -15.32
C VAL A 351 8.19 0.17 -16.64
N ALA A 352 8.18 -0.52 -17.78
CA ALA A 352 7.97 0.10 -19.08
C ALA A 352 6.55 0.71 -19.20
N PHE A 353 5.54 0.00 -18.71
CA PHE A 353 4.16 0.48 -18.65
C PHE A 353 4.02 1.74 -17.80
N ALA A 354 4.66 1.77 -16.62
CA ALA A 354 4.69 2.90 -15.70
C ALA A 354 5.43 4.11 -16.31
N SER A 355 6.57 3.88 -16.95
CA SER A 355 7.35 4.94 -17.60
C SER A 355 6.55 5.66 -18.69
N LYS A 356 5.70 4.94 -19.44
CA LYS A 356 4.83 5.56 -20.46
C LYS A 356 3.81 6.55 -19.89
N ARG A 357 3.56 6.44 -18.58
CA ARG A 357 2.62 7.25 -17.79
C ARG A 357 3.33 8.24 -16.87
N GLY A 358 4.63 8.44 -17.04
CA GLY A 358 5.41 9.35 -16.19
C GLY A 358 5.55 8.88 -14.74
N ILE A 359 5.34 7.59 -14.48
CA ILE A 359 5.44 6.98 -13.15
C ILE A 359 6.81 6.31 -13.01
N THR A 360 7.57 6.71 -12.01
CA THR A 360 8.79 6.03 -11.57
C THR A 360 8.42 4.91 -10.62
N VAL A 361 8.97 3.71 -10.83
CA VAL A 361 8.78 2.57 -9.92
C VAL A 361 9.98 2.48 -8.97
N ILE A 362 9.71 2.52 -7.68
CA ILE A 362 10.72 2.35 -6.62
C ILE A 362 10.49 1.00 -5.96
N PRO A 363 11.43 0.05 -6.06
CA PRO A 363 11.32 -1.23 -5.36
C PRO A 363 11.67 -1.09 -3.89
N GLU A 364 11.01 -1.89 -3.06
CA GLU A 364 11.37 -2.09 -1.66
C GLU A 364 11.87 -3.51 -1.41
N ILE A 365 12.98 -3.61 -0.69
CA ILE A 365 13.53 -4.85 -0.13
C ILE A 365 13.72 -4.60 1.37
N ASP A 366 12.79 -5.11 2.17
CA ASP A 366 12.74 -4.82 3.61
C ASP A 366 13.78 -5.62 4.38
N VAL A 367 14.64 -4.93 5.14
CA VAL A 367 15.61 -5.51 6.06
C VAL A 367 15.92 -4.55 7.22
N PRO A 368 16.33 -5.05 8.40
CA PRO A 368 16.48 -6.46 8.77
C PRO A 368 15.21 -7.06 9.41
N GLY A 369 14.19 -6.24 9.71
CA GLY A 369 12.84 -6.71 10.07
C GLY A 369 12.11 -7.26 8.85
N HIS A 370 10.86 -7.68 9.03
CA HIS A 370 9.96 -8.06 7.92
C HIS A 370 10.56 -9.09 6.94
N CYS A 371 11.38 -10.01 7.44
CA CYS A 371 12.22 -10.89 6.63
C CYS A 371 11.84 -12.37 6.71
N ARG A 372 10.70 -12.73 7.32
CA ARG A 372 10.37 -14.14 7.58
C ARG A 372 10.36 -14.98 6.31
N ALA A 373 9.74 -14.51 5.23
CA ALA A 373 9.72 -15.24 3.96
C ALA A 373 11.14 -15.51 3.41
N ALA A 374 12.04 -14.53 3.50
CA ALA A 374 13.43 -14.69 3.07
C ALA A 374 14.20 -15.68 3.96
N ILE A 375 14.04 -15.59 5.28
CA ILE A 375 14.69 -16.48 6.27
C ILE A 375 14.24 -17.93 6.07
N LYS A 376 12.94 -18.16 5.85
CA LYS A 376 12.38 -19.48 5.57
C LYS A 376 12.83 -20.04 4.22
N SER A 377 13.04 -19.18 3.22
CA SER A 377 13.59 -19.58 1.91
C SER A 377 15.07 -19.94 1.94
N LEU A 378 15.88 -19.25 2.76
CA LEU A 378 17.34 -19.36 2.78
C LEU A 378 17.88 -19.66 4.18
N PRO A 379 17.42 -20.71 4.88
CA PRO A 379 17.82 -20.96 6.26
C PRO A 379 19.32 -21.24 6.40
N HIS A 380 19.93 -21.83 5.36
CA HIS A 380 21.36 -22.11 5.29
C HIS A 380 22.26 -20.85 5.24
N LEU A 381 21.70 -19.69 4.90
CA LEU A 381 22.40 -18.39 4.92
C LEU A 381 21.99 -17.53 6.11
N LEU A 382 20.72 -17.61 6.52
CA LEU A 382 20.09 -16.58 7.35
C LEU A 382 19.78 -17.02 8.78
N VAL A 383 19.93 -18.30 9.13
CA VAL A 383 19.63 -18.82 10.47
C VAL A 383 20.92 -19.14 11.22
N GLU A 384 21.05 -18.58 12.42
CA GLU A 384 22.05 -19.01 13.42
C GLU A 384 21.39 -20.03 14.33
N ALA A 385 21.84 -21.29 14.31
CA ALA A 385 21.20 -22.37 15.06
C ALA A 385 21.38 -22.21 16.59
N GLU A 386 22.42 -21.49 17.00
CA GLU A 386 22.80 -21.25 18.39
C GLU A 386 22.11 -20.02 19.00
N ASP A 387 21.43 -19.19 18.20
CA ASP A 387 20.71 -18.03 18.72
C ASP A 387 19.48 -18.49 19.52
N THR A 388 19.43 -18.06 20.78
CA THR A 388 18.32 -18.35 21.72
C THR A 388 17.58 -17.08 22.14
N THR A 389 17.70 -16.02 21.34
CA THR A 389 17.02 -14.75 21.60
C THR A 389 15.51 -14.94 21.51
N GLU A 390 14.81 -14.56 22.58
CA GLU A 390 13.35 -14.51 22.60
C GLU A 390 12.91 -13.07 22.31
N TYR A 391 12.25 -12.87 21.19
CA TYR A 391 11.67 -11.59 20.80
C TYR A 391 10.27 -11.81 20.20
N ARG A 392 9.54 -10.71 20.00
CA ARG A 392 8.26 -10.73 19.28
C ARG A 392 8.09 -9.44 18.48
N SER A 393 7.85 -9.54 17.18
CA SER A 393 7.52 -8.41 16.32
C SER A 393 6.13 -7.85 16.58
N ILE A 394 5.83 -6.70 15.99
CA ILE A 394 4.49 -6.09 16.04
C ILE A 394 3.44 -7.03 15.44
N GLN A 395 3.83 -7.80 14.42
CA GLN A 395 3.01 -8.78 13.71
C GLN A 395 2.96 -10.14 14.40
N HIS A 396 3.58 -10.30 15.58
CA HIS A 396 3.56 -11.54 16.39
C HIS A 396 4.43 -12.68 15.85
N TYR A 397 5.53 -12.37 15.17
CA TYR A 397 6.58 -13.33 14.82
C TYR A 397 7.74 -13.30 15.82
N ASN A 398 8.47 -14.41 15.94
CA ASN A 398 9.66 -14.54 16.78
C ASN A 398 10.87 -15.15 16.04
N ASP A 399 10.78 -15.25 14.71
CA ASP A 399 11.74 -15.90 13.83
C ASP A 399 11.89 -15.13 12.48
N ASN A 400 11.65 -13.82 12.49
CA ASN A 400 11.52 -12.99 11.29
C ASN A 400 12.59 -11.91 11.06
N VAL A 401 13.65 -11.87 11.87
CA VAL A 401 14.67 -10.80 11.81
C VAL A 401 16.01 -11.34 11.32
N ILE A 402 16.59 -10.68 10.31
CA ILE A 402 17.92 -11.00 9.77
C ILE A 402 18.99 -10.82 10.84
N ASN A 403 19.95 -11.74 10.90
CA ASN A 403 21.09 -11.67 11.82
C ASN A 403 22.26 -10.91 11.18
N PRO A 404 22.63 -9.71 11.68
CA PRO A 404 23.66 -8.86 11.08
C PRO A 404 25.08 -9.36 11.34
N ALA A 405 25.29 -10.46 12.07
CA ALA A 405 26.59 -11.05 12.30
C ALA A 405 26.87 -12.29 11.44
N LEU A 406 25.89 -12.78 10.68
CA LEU A 406 26.09 -13.90 9.78
C LEU A 406 26.63 -13.44 8.41
N PRO A 407 27.70 -14.07 7.88
CA PRO A 407 28.19 -13.76 6.54
C PRO A 407 27.13 -14.02 5.45
N GLY A 408 26.26 -15.02 5.65
CA GLY A 408 25.18 -15.34 4.72
C GLY A 408 24.15 -14.22 4.56
N SER A 409 23.94 -13.39 5.58
CA SER A 409 23.07 -12.20 5.50
C SER A 409 23.62 -11.13 4.56
N TYR A 410 24.94 -10.96 4.54
CA TYR A 410 25.62 -10.06 3.60
C TYR A 410 25.64 -10.63 2.18
N GLU A 411 25.84 -11.93 2.03
CA GLU A 411 25.73 -12.60 0.73
C GLU A 411 24.33 -12.45 0.12
N PHE A 412 23.30 -12.70 0.94
CA PHE A 412 21.90 -12.53 0.57
C PHE A 412 21.63 -11.11 0.07
N ILE A 413 21.87 -10.09 0.91
CA ILE A 413 21.50 -8.71 0.55
C ILE A 413 22.32 -8.19 -0.62
N ASP A 414 23.61 -8.57 -0.76
CA ASP A 414 24.42 -8.15 -1.89
C ASP A 414 23.88 -8.68 -3.22
N LYS A 415 23.52 -9.98 -3.29
CA LYS A 415 22.96 -10.60 -4.50
C LYS A 415 21.61 -10.01 -4.86
N VAL A 416 20.73 -9.83 -3.88
CA VAL A 416 19.41 -9.22 -4.08
C VAL A 416 19.57 -7.80 -4.62
N LEU A 417 20.37 -6.96 -3.96
CA LEU A 417 20.54 -5.56 -4.35
C LEU A 417 21.18 -5.41 -5.73
N GLU A 418 22.08 -6.31 -6.12
CA GLU A 418 22.65 -6.34 -7.49
C GLU A 418 21.57 -6.56 -8.55
N GLU A 419 20.73 -7.59 -8.41
CA GLU A 419 19.69 -7.90 -9.38
C GLU A 419 18.57 -6.83 -9.38
N VAL A 420 18.13 -6.38 -8.20
CA VAL A 420 17.14 -5.30 -8.05
C VAL A 420 17.65 -4.01 -8.69
N SER A 421 18.90 -3.62 -8.44
CA SER A 421 19.46 -2.39 -9.00
C SER A 421 19.57 -2.42 -10.52
N ALA A 422 19.82 -3.60 -11.10
CA ALA A 422 19.85 -3.80 -12.55
C ALA A 422 18.45 -3.82 -13.17
N LEU A 423 17.45 -4.31 -12.44
CA LEU A 423 16.08 -4.47 -12.90
C LEU A 423 15.29 -3.17 -12.91
N PHE A 424 15.48 -2.32 -11.90
CA PHE A 424 14.76 -1.06 -11.75
C PHE A 424 15.63 0.12 -12.20
N PRO A 425 15.22 0.90 -13.23
CA PRO A 425 16.01 2.01 -13.74
C PRO A 425 16.03 3.22 -12.80
N ALA A 426 15.07 3.32 -11.87
CA ALA A 426 15.05 4.37 -10.87
C ALA A 426 16.38 4.40 -10.10
N PRO A 427 16.94 5.59 -9.80
CA PRO A 427 18.19 5.71 -9.05
C PRO A 427 17.98 5.50 -7.53
N TYR A 428 16.92 4.78 -7.15
CA TYR A 428 16.48 4.62 -5.78
C TYR A 428 16.10 3.16 -5.49
N VAL A 429 16.36 2.73 -4.25
CA VAL A 429 15.86 1.47 -3.69
C VAL A 429 15.47 1.74 -2.25
N HIS A 430 14.26 1.33 -1.85
CA HIS A 430 13.81 1.37 -0.47
C HIS A 430 14.30 0.11 0.25
N ILE A 431 14.85 0.28 1.46
CA ILE A 431 15.46 -0.80 2.23
C ILE A 431 14.60 -1.24 3.43
N GLY A 432 13.40 -0.67 3.55
CA GLY A 432 12.50 -0.85 4.69
C GLY A 432 13.10 -0.29 5.97
N ALA A 433 13.41 -1.19 6.92
CA ALA A 433 14.05 -0.93 8.22
C ALA A 433 13.13 -0.50 9.37
N ASP A 434 11.83 -0.70 9.20
CA ASP A 434 10.80 -0.49 10.21
C ASP A 434 10.70 -1.64 11.21
N GLU A 435 10.10 -1.33 12.36
CA GLU A 435 9.57 -2.27 13.35
C GLU A 435 10.50 -3.41 13.83
N VAL A 436 11.83 -3.22 13.77
CA VAL A 436 12.79 -4.16 14.34
C VAL A 436 12.51 -4.32 15.85
N PRO A 437 12.15 -5.53 16.32
CA PRO A 437 11.69 -5.72 17.69
C PRO A 437 12.77 -5.38 18.71
N ASN A 438 12.37 -4.78 19.83
CA ASN A 438 13.31 -4.60 20.93
C ASN A 438 13.75 -5.95 21.49
N GLY A 439 15.05 -6.12 21.76
CA GLY A 439 15.63 -7.33 22.35
C GLY A 439 16.19 -8.35 21.35
N VAL A 440 16.02 -8.15 20.04
CA VAL A 440 16.63 -9.00 19.00
C VAL A 440 18.15 -9.08 19.16
N TRP A 441 18.71 -10.21 18.74
CA TRP A 441 20.15 -10.52 18.75
C TRP A 441 20.82 -10.56 20.14
N SER A 442 20.10 -10.28 21.23
CA SER A 442 20.68 -10.13 22.57
C SER A 442 21.32 -11.41 23.11
N LYS A 443 20.88 -12.58 22.63
CA LYS A 443 21.44 -13.90 22.95
C LYS A 443 22.03 -14.63 21.74
N SER A 444 22.28 -13.92 20.64
CA SER A 444 23.01 -14.46 19.48
C SER A 444 24.51 -14.45 19.78
N PRO A 445 25.20 -15.62 19.78
CA PRO A 445 26.65 -15.68 19.98
C PRO A 445 27.42 -14.87 18.92
N ALA A 446 27.05 -14.95 17.65
CA ALA A 446 27.68 -14.19 16.58
C ALA A 446 27.51 -12.67 16.78
N CYS A 447 26.30 -12.21 17.14
CA CYS A 447 26.06 -10.79 17.39
C CYS A 447 26.79 -10.29 18.63
N GLN A 448 26.87 -11.07 19.71
CA GLN A 448 27.66 -10.72 20.89
C GLN A 448 29.15 -10.54 20.53
N ALA A 449 29.72 -11.46 19.75
CA ALA A 449 31.09 -11.34 19.28
C ALA A 449 31.29 -10.10 18.39
N LEU A 450 30.35 -9.79 17.49
CA LEU A 450 30.41 -8.60 16.63
C LEU A 450 30.28 -7.30 17.44
N MET A 451 29.39 -7.27 18.43
CA MET A 451 29.24 -6.15 19.37
C MET A 451 30.55 -5.86 20.09
N GLU A 452 31.21 -6.90 20.63
CA GLU A 452 32.54 -6.78 21.27
C GLU A 452 33.62 -6.31 20.29
N GLN A 453 33.65 -6.89 19.09
CA GLN A 453 34.63 -6.54 18.05
C GLN A 453 34.54 -5.06 17.63
N LEU A 454 33.32 -4.53 17.50
CA LEU A 454 33.08 -3.16 17.06
C LEU A 454 32.95 -2.15 18.21
N GLY A 455 32.94 -2.63 19.46
CA GLY A 455 32.77 -1.79 20.65
C GLY A 455 31.40 -1.14 20.74
N TYR A 456 30.36 -1.78 20.23
CA TYR A 456 28.98 -1.31 20.36
C TYR A 456 28.41 -1.60 21.75
N SER A 457 27.44 -0.78 22.14
CA SER A 457 26.83 -0.80 23.48
C SER A 457 25.33 -1.05 23.48
N ASP A 458 24.67 -0.85 22.33
CA ASP A 458 23.26 -1.17 22.10
C ASP A 458 23.11 -2.04 20.84
N TYR A 459 22.33 -3.12 20.91
CA TYR A 459 22.06 -4.00 19.78
C TYR A 459 21.39 -3.26 18.60
N LYS A 460 20.70 -2.14 18.83
CA LYS A 460 20.21 -1.27 17.75
C LYS A 460 21.34 -0.74 16.86
N GLU A 461 22.57 -0.64 17.36
CA GLU A 461 23.71 -0.25 16.54
C GLU A 461 24.05 -1.30 15.47
N LEU A 462 23.67 -2.56 15.66
CA LEU A 462 23.82 -3.61 14.65
C LEU A 462 22.86 -3.44 13.48
N GLN A 463 21.63 -2.98 13.70
CA GLN A 463 20.71 -2.60 12.62
C GLN A 463 21.38 -1.55 11.72
N GLY A 464 21.87 -0.47 12.33
CA GLY A 464 22.58 0.57 11.61
C GLY A 464 23.89 0.11 10.95
N HIS A 465 24.58 -0.89 11.50
CA HIS A 465 25.73 -1.53 10.86
C HIS A 465 25.33 -2.23 9.55
N PHE A 466 24.27 -3.04 9.58
CA PHE A 466 23.77 -3.74 8.40
C PHE A 466 23.22 -2.77 7.35
N LEU A 467 22.44 -1.76 7.76
CA LEU A 467 21.89 -0.76 6.83
C LEU A 467 22.97 0.08 6.15
N ARG A 468 24.08 0.40 6.84
CA ARG A 468 25.23 1.06 6.18
C ARG A 468 25.87 0.19 5.13
N HIS A 469 25.96 -1.12 5.37
CA HIS A 469 26.47 -2.04 4.36
C HIS A 469 25.57 -1.98 3.11
N ALA A 470 24.26 -2.09 3.28
CA ALA A 470 23.28 -1.95 2.19
C ALA A 470 23.38 -0.59 1.48
N GLU A 471 23.49 0.52 2.22
CA GLU A 471 23.67 1.86 1.66
C GLU A 471 24.94 1.96 0.81
N ASN A 472 26.05 1.43 1.32
CA ASN A 472 27.34 1.43 0.61
C ASN A 472 27.30 0.55 -0.64
N LYS A 473 26.58 -0.58 -0.59
CA LYS A 473 26.35 -1.45 -1.75
C LYS A 473 25.52 -0.73 -2.81
N LEU A 474 24.38 -0.16 -2.42
CA LEU A 474 23.51 0.64 -3.30
C LEU A 474 24.27 1.79 -3.94
N ARG A 475 25.11 2.52 -3.18
CA ARG A 475 25.93 3.61 -3.72
C ARG A 475 26.87 3.13 -4.83
N LYS A 476 27.51 1.96 -4.66
CA LYS A 476 28.36 1.35 -5.70
C LYS A 476 27.56 0.90 -6.93
N LEU A 477 26.29 0.55 -6.75
CA LEU A 477 25.35 0.20 -7.81
C LEU A 477 24.66 1.42 -8.44
N GLY A 478 25.05 2.64 -8.04
CA GLY A 478 24.49 3.89 -8.57
C GLY A 478 23.10 4.23 -8.04
N LYS A 479 22.72 3.69 -6.88
CA LYS A 479 21.42 3.91 -6.24
C LYS A 479 21.57 4.70 -4.94
N ARG A 480 20.61 5.58 -4.67
CA ARG A 480 20.43 6.27 -3.39
C ARG A 480 19.45 5.47 -2.54
N MET A 481 19.83 5.19 -1.29
CA MET A 481 19.00 4.42 -0.36
C MET A 481 17.83 5.27 0.15
N LEU A 482 16.68 4.63 0.29
CA LEU A 482 15.51 5.14 0.99
C LEU A 482 15.20 4.18 2.14
N GLY A 483 14.58 4.65 3.22
CA GLY A 483 14.13 3.78 4.31
C GLY A 483 13.04 4.43 5.15
N TRP A 484 12.33 3.60 5.92
CA TRP A 484 11.36 4.05 6.90
C TRP A 484 12.04 4.89 8.00
N GLU A 485 11.21 5.53 8.83
CA GLU A 485 11.67 6.49 9.83
C GLU A 485 12.77 5.94 10.73
N GLU A 486 12.65 4.68 11.13
CA GLU A 486 13.56 4.00 12.03
C GLU A 486 14.96 3.79 11.47
N ALA A 487 15.15 3.90 10.14
CA ALA A 487 16.47 3.88 9.52
C ALA A 487 17.38 5.01 10.05
N GLN A 488 16.81 6.11 10.57
CA GLN A 488 17.58 7.19 11.18
C GLN A 488 18.21 6.79 12.53
N HIS A 489 17.65 5.76 13.20
CA HIS A 489 18.07 5.41 14.55
C HIS A 489 19.52 4.93 14.60
N GLY A 490 20.23 5.31 15.66
CA GLY A 490 21.61 4.92 15.90
C GLY A 490 22.67 5.74 15.15
N ASP A 491 22.30 6.80 14.40
CA ASP A 491 23.23 7.66 13.64
C ASP A 491 24.13 6.87 12.68
N LYS A 492 23.63 5.79 12.11
CA LYS A 492 24.46 4.90 11.30
C LYS A 492 24.26 5.11 9.80
N VAL A 493 23.05 5.36 9.28
CA VAL A 493 22.89 5.67 7.84
C VAL A 493 23.38 7.10 7.50
N SER A 494 23.92 7.31 6.31
CA SER A 494 24.39 8.63 5.91
C SER A 494 23.23 9.60 5.65
N LYS A 495 23.49 10.92 5.68
CA LYS A 495 22.49 11.94 5.34
C LYS A 495 22.03 11.91 3.87
N ASP A 496 22.67 11.08 3.03
CA ASP A 496 22.17 10.80 1.69
C ASP A 496 20.95 9.87 1.72
N THR A 497 20.70 9.09 2.77
CA THR A 497 19.47 8.28 2.87
C THR A 497 18.24 9.20 2.90
N VAL A 498 17.20 8.87 2.14
CA VAL A 498 15.91 9.58 2.20
C VAL A 498 15.02 8.86 3.20
N ILE A 499 14.42 9.62 4.11
CA ILE A 499 13.60 9.05 5.19
C ILE A 499 12.12 9.15 4.83
N TYR A 500 11.40 8.05 4.95
CA TYR A 500 9.94 7.98 4.81
C TYR A 500 9.33 8.02 6.20
N SER A 501 8.81 9.19 6.58
CA SER A 501 8.29 9.41 7.93
C SER A 501 6.81 9.05 8.00
N TRP A 502 6.50 8.04 8.81
CA TRP A 502 5.16 7.47 8.93
C TRP A 502 4.54 7.63 10.32
N LEU A 503 5.35 7.78 11.37
CA LEU A 503 4.85 7.96 12.74
C LEU A 503 4.15 9.31 12.91
N SER A 504 4.75 10.40 12.41
CA SER A 504 4.16 11.75 12.49
C SER A 504 4.91 12.76 11.63
N GLU A 505 4.27 13.89 11.31
CA GLU A 505 4.97 15.03 10.69
C GLU A 505 6.06 15.65 11.59
N GLU A 506 5.92 15.54 12.92
CA GLU A 506 6.95 16.04 13.84
C GLU A 506 8.26 15.27 13.69
N ALA A 507 8.17 13.95 13.57
CA ALA A 507 9.32 13.11 13.33
C ALA A 507 9.96 13.39 11.96
N ALA A 508 9.15 13.62 10.92
CA ALA A 508 9.62 14.08 9.61
C ALA A 508 10.44 15.38 9.72
N LEU A 509 9.94 16.36 10.48
CA LEU A 509 10.61 17.63 10.71
C LEU A 509 11.93 17.45 11.48
N ASN A 510 11.97 16.52 12.43
CA ASN A 510 13.20 16.20 13.15
C ASN A 510 14.25 15.59 12.21
N CYS A 511 13.89 14.64 11.34
CA CYS A 511 14.78 14.10 10.30
C CYS A 511 15.31 15.21 9.38
N ALA A 512 14.42 16.09 8.91
CA ALA A 512 14.77 17.19 8.01
C ALA A 512 15.74 18.19 8.66
N ARG A 513 15.55 18.53 9.95
CA ARG A 513 16.48 19.38 10.72
C ARG A 513 17.87 18.75 10.88
N GLN A 514 17.93 17.43 10.94
CA GLN A 514 19.20 16.68 10.96
C GLN A 514 19.87 16.57 9.58
N GLY A 515 19.26 17.11 8.53
CA GLY A 515 19.85 17.22 7.19
C GLY A 515 19.41 16.14 6.20
N PHE A 516 18.52 15.23 6.59
CA PHE A 516 17.94 14.24 5.68
C PHE A 516 16.94 14.89 4.72
N ASP A 517 16.82 14.33 3.52
CA ASP A 517 15.64 14.55 2.70
C ASP A 517 14.52 13.61 3.15
N VAL A 518 13.27 14.06 3.10
CA VAL A 518 12.14 13.36 3.73
C VAL A 518 10.93 13.27 2.80
N VAL A 519 10.28 12.11 2.78
CA VAL A 519 8.94 11.88 2.23
C VAL A 519 7.95 11.78 3.38
N LEU A 520 6.84 12.53 3.29
CA LEU A 520 5.78 12.53 4.30
C LEU A 520 4.78 11.42 3.99
N GLN A 521 4.62 10.46 4.91
CA GLN A 521 3.63 9.38 4.83
C GLN A 521 2.96 9.13 6.20
N PRO A 522 2.47 10.18 6.92
CA PRO A 522 1.93 10.00 8.27
C PRO A 522 0.69 9.09 8.28
N ALA A 523 0.74 8.01 9.07
CA ALA A 523 -0.33 7.02 9.11
C ALA A 523 -1.71 7.59 9.48
N GLN A 524 -1.72 8.69 10.22
CA GLN A 524 -2.96 9.35 10.65
C GLN A 524 -3.79 9.90 9.49
N THR A 525 -3.18 10.19 8.34
CA THR A 525 -3.84 10.86 7.20
C THR A 525 -3.56 10.25 5.82
N THR A 526 -2.60 9.34 5.67
CA THR A 526 -2.17 8.83 4.35
C THR A 526 -2.25 7.31 4.18
N TYR A 527 -2.81 6.58 5.13
CA TYR A 527 -2.92 5.11 5.08
C TYR A 527 -4.33 4.71 4.60
N LEU A 528 -4.40 4.12 3.41
CA LEU A 528 -5.64 3.78 2.71
C LEU A 528 -6.23 2.45 3.20
N ASP A 529 -5.50 1.66 3.97
CA ASP A 529 -5.99 0.49 4.70
C ASP A 529 -6.84 0.86 5.92
N MET A 530 -6.74 2.10 6.40
CA MET A 530 -7.61 2.62 7.46
C MET A 530 -9.08 2.62 7.03
N THR A 531 -9.99 2.35 7.96
CA THR A 531 -11.44 2.44 7.74
C THR A 531 -11.87 3.84 7.27
N GLN A 532 -12.93 3.91 6.48
CA GLN A 532 -13.41 5.15 5.85
C GLN A 532 -14.56 5.84 6.58
N ASP A 533 -15.09 5.18 7.60
CA ASP A 533 -16.11 5.70 8.50
C ASP A 533 -16.04 4.95 9.85
N TYR A 534 -16.82 5.41 10.81
CA TYR A 534 -16.91 4.85 12.16
C TYR A 534 -17.92 3.69 12.26
N ALA A 535 -18.67 3.41 11.19
CA ALA A 535 -19.60 2.30 11.16
C ALA A 535 -18.85 0.96 11.27
N PRO A 536 -19.26 0.03 12.15
CA PRO A 536 -18.55 -1.23 12.35
C PRO A 536 -18.54 -2.13 11.10
N GLU A 537 -19.42 -1.86 10.13
CA GLU A 537 -19.47 -2.52 8.82
C GLU A 537 -18.34 -2.11 7.86
N GLU A 538 -17.64 -1.00 8.13
CA GLU A 538 -16.56 -0.54 7.26
C GLU A 538 -15.39 -1.53 7.29
N PRO A 539 -14.91 -1.98 6.12
CA PRO A 539 -13.67 -2.75 6.05
C PRO A 539 -12.47 -1.82 6.30
N GLY A 540 -11.42 -2.39 6.86
CA GLY A 540 -10.17 -1.70 7.14
C GLY A 540 -9.67 -1.97 8.56
N VAL A 541 -8.56 -1.33 8.88
CA VAL A 541 -7.97 -1.28 10.22
C VAL A 541 -8.11 0.11 10.81
N ASP A 542 -7.79 0.30 12.09
CA ASP A 542 -7.95 1.59 12.78
C ASP A 542 -6.84 1.93 13.77
N TRP A 543 -5.70 1.23 13.71
CA TRP A 543 -4.61 1.37 14.69
C TRP A 543 -4.09 2.81 14.80
N ALA A 544 -4.01 3.54 13.67
CA ALA A 544 -3.70 4.96 13.67
C ALA A 544 -4.96 5.75 14.07
N ASN A 545 -6.01 5.61 13.25
CA ASN A 545 -7.36 6.10 13.47
C ASN A 545 -8.21 5.80 12.22
N PRO A 546 -9.55 5.82 12.32
CA PRO A 546 -10.41 5.93 11.15
C PRO A 546 -10.01 7.14 10.29
N LEU A 547 -9.98 6.97 8.97
CA LEU A 547 -9.62 8.01 7.99
C LEU A 547 -10.78 8.28 7.02
N PRO A 548 -11.82 9.01 7.46
CA PRO A 548 -12.87 9.50 6.57
C PRO A 548 -12.31 10.41 5.46
N LEU A 549 -13.07 10.52 4.36
CA LEU A 549 -12.67 11.31 3.20
C LEU A 549 -12.34 12.77 3.54
N GLU A 550 -13.12 13.39 4.42
CA GLU A 550 -12.88 14.77 4.86
C GLU A 550 -11.56 14.91 5.62
N LYS A 551 -11.21 13.94 6.48
CA LYS A 551 -9.94 13.94 7.20
C LYS A 551 -8.76 13.79 6.25
N ALA A 552 -8.87 12.88 5.27
CA ALA A 552 -7.89 12.74 4.20
C ALA A 552 -7.75 14.06 3.40
N TYR A 553 -8.87 14.72 3.06
CA TYR A 553 -8.84 15.99 2.34
C TYR A 553 -8.26 17.14 3.14
N ASN A 554 -8.53 17.20 4.44
CA ASN A 554 -8.06 18.29 5.30
C ASN A 554 -6.58 18.16 5.70
N TYR A 555 -5.91 17.06 5.29
CA TYR A 555 -4.47 16.94 5.48
C TYR A 555 -3.73 18.04 4.71
N GLU A 556 -3.17 18.98 5.46
CA GLU A 556 -2.33 20.05 4.94
C GLU A 556 -0.89 19.82 5.44
N PRO A 557 -0.01 19.29 4.59
CA PRO A 557 1.35 18.96 4.99
C PRO A 557 2.09 20.22 5.41
N LEU A 558 2.72 20.15 6.59
CA LEU A 558 3.53 21.22 7.17
C LEU A 558 2.69 22.48 7.41
N ALA A 559 1.46 22.32 7.90
CA ALA A 559 0.51 23.43 8.13
C ALA A 559 1.10 24.55 9.01
N GLU A 560 1.90 24.17 10.01
CA GLU A 560 2.51 25.08 11.00
C GLU A 560 3.89 25.62 10.58
N VAL A 561 4.44 25.13 9.46
CA VAL A 561 5.77 25.56 8.98
C VAL A 561 5.62 26.76 8.05
N PRO A 562 6.32 27.89 8.25
CA PRO A 562 6.28 29.01 7.34
C PRO A 562 6.63 28.62 5.89
N ALA A 563 6.02 29.28 4.90
CA ALA A 563 6.22 28.95 3.49
C ALA A 563 7.66 29.20 3.00
N ASP A 564 8.36 30.13 3.63
CA ASP A 564 9.73 30.55 3.36
C ASP A 564 10.78 29.76 4.18
N ASP A 565 10.36 28.87 5.06
CA ASP A 565 11.26 28.07 5.88
C ASP A 565 12.14 27.14 5.01
N PRO A 566 13.48 27.18 5.14
CA PRO A 566 14.38 26.35 4.34
C PRO A 566 14.17 24.85 4.55
N ILE A 567 13.55 24.41 5.66
CA ILE A 567 13.25 22.99 5.91
C ILE A 567 12.39 22.39 4.80
N ARG A 568 11.53 23.21 4.17
CA ARG A 568 10.67 22.78 3.04
C ARG A 568 11.48 22.26 1.85
N LYS A 569 12.75 22.66 1.70
CA LYS A 569 13.64 22.16 0.64
C LYS A 569 14.04 20.69 0.82
N ARG A 570 14.03 20.20 2.07
CA ARG A 570 14.28 18.79 2.43
C ARG A 570 13.08 17.90 2.15
N ILE A 571 11.90 18.49 2.03
CA ILE A 571 10.67 17.75 1.81
C ILE A 571 10.57 17.43 0.32
N TRP A 572 10.72 16.15 -0.01
CA TRP A 572 10.53 15.66 -1.38
C TRP A 572 9.07 15.78 -1.79
N GLY A 573 8.18 15.38 -0.89
CA GLY A 573 6.75 15.43 -1.08
C GLY A 573 6.02 14.43 -0.20
N ILE A 574 4.94 13.86 -0.73
CA ILE A 574 3.97 13.07 0.04
C ILE A 574 3.80 11.70 -0.61
N GLN A 575 3.59 10.69 0.21
CA GLN A 575 3.15 9.37 -0.21
C GLN A 575 1.84 9.00 0.49
N THR A 576 0.98 8.27 -0.22
CA THR A 576 -0.13 7.51 0.37
C THR A 576 0.17 6.01 0.24
N ALA A 577 -0.27 5.20 1.17
CA ALA A 577 0.06 3.77 1.21
C ALA A 577 -1.21 2.91 1.32
N LEU A 578 -1.19 1.75 0.67
CA LEU A 578 -2.17 0.69 0.89
C LEU A 578 -1.43 -0.55 1.37
N TRP A 579 -1.52 -0.81 2.68
CA TRP A 579 -1.15 -2.08 3.28
C TRP A 579 -2.27 -3.11 3.06
N CYS A 580 -1.90 -4.38 2.89
CA CYS A 580 -2.79 -5.37 2.30
C CYS A 580 -3.09 -6.56 3.20
N GLU A 581 -2.97 -6.46 4.53
CA GLU A 581 -3.29 -7.54 5.48
C GLU A 581 -4.70 -8.11 5.25
N ILE A 582 -5.69 -7.27 4.99
CA ILE A 582 -7.09 -7.68 4.73
C ILE A 582 -7.62 -7.28 3.35
N ILE A 583 -6.71 -7.10 2.38
CA ILE A 583 -7.02 -6.65 1.01
C ILE A 583 -6.43 -7.64 0.01
N ASN A 584 -7.23 -8.62 -0.42
CA ASN A 584 -6.78 -9.73 -1.26
C ASN A 584 -7.38 -9.77 -2.68
N ASN A 585 -8.19 -8.78 -3.06
CA ASN A 585 -8.87 -8.74 -4.35
C ASN A 585 -9.09 -7.32 -4.88
N GLN A 586 -9.36 -7.19 -6.19
CA GLN A 586 -9.51 -5.89 -6.87
C GLN A 586 -10.65 -5.05 -6.31
N SER A 587 -11.78 -5.68 -5.99
CA SER A 587 -12.98 -4.95 -5.53
C SER A 587 -12.75 -4.29 -4.18
N ARG A 588 -12.07 -4.98 -3.25
CA ARG A 588 -11.66 -4.42 -1.97
C ARG A 588 -10.58 -3.35 -2.13
N MET A 589 -9.57 -3.59 -2.98
CA MET A 589 -8.53 -2.60 -3.26
C MET A 589 -9.14 -1.28 -3.77
N ASP A 590 -10.02 -1.35 -4.77
CA ASP A 590 -10.71 -0.17 -5.31
C ASP A 590 -11.49 0.58 -4.24
N TYR A 591 -12.20 -0.17 -3.37
CA TYR A 591 -13.00 0.41 -2.30
C TYR A 591 -12.14 1.19 -1.30
N MET A 592 -10.99 0.63 -0.91
CA MET A 592 -10.10 1.24 0.08
C MET A 592 -9.30 2.42 -0.48
N VAL A 593 -8.91 2.33 -1.75
CA VAL A 593 -8.14 3.37 -2.47
C VAL A 593 -9.03 4.57 -2.82
N PHE A 594 -10.22 4.33 -3.37
CA PHE A 594 -11.09 5.37 -3.90
C PHE A 594 -12.28 5.64 -2.98
N PRO A 595 -12.58 6.92 -2.67
CA PRO A 595 -12.07 8.12 -3.35
C PRO A 595 -10.89 8.83 -2.66
N ARG A 596 -10.39 8.35 -1.52
CA ARG A 596 -9.36 9.07 -0.74
C ARG A 596 -8.07 9.33 -1.51
N LEU A 597 -7.71 8.48 -2.48
CA LEU A 597 -6.58 8.72 -3.38
C LEU A 597 -6.67 10.07 -4.11
N THR A 598 -7.87 10.54 -4.47
CA THR A 598 -8.02 11.82 -5.18
C THR A 598 -7.83 13.02 -4.26
N ALA A 599 -8.20 12.91 -2.99
CA ALA A 599 -7.86 13.88 -1.96
C ALA A 599 -6.34 13.94 -1.71
N MET A 600 -5.67 12.78 -1.67
CA MET A 600 -4.21 12.68 -1.56
C MET A 600 -3.50 13.32 -2.76
N ALA A 601 -4.01 13.09 -3.97
CA ALA A 601 -3.51 13.73 -5.19
C ALA A 601 -3.61 15.26 -5.12
N GLU A 602 -4.71 15.78 -4.59
CA GLU A 602 -4.92 17.21 -4.42
C GLU A 602 -3.96 17.82 -3.39
N ALA A 603 -3.70 17.14 -2.26
CA ALA A 603 -2.69 17.56 -1.29
C ALA A 603 -1.27 17.58 -1.90
N CYS A 604 -0.98 16.64 -2.80
CA CYS A 604 0.30 16.53 -3.52
C CYS A 604 0.52 17.61 -4.59
N TRP A 605 -0.57 18.08 -5.22
CA TRP A 605 -0.53 18.87 -6.45
C TRP A 605 -0.96 20.32 -6.26
N THR A 606 -2.07 20.55 -5.58
CA THR A 606 -2.75 21.85 -5.53
C THR A 606 -2.20 22.67 -4.36
N ASP A 607 -1.85 23.94 -4.64
CA ASP A 607 -1.41 24.90 -3.64
C ASP A 607 -2.54 25.12 -2.62
N LYS A 608 -2.18 25.21 -1.33
CA LYS A 608 -3.13 25.28 -0.19
C LYS A 608 -4.29 26.27 -0.40
N GLN A 609 -3.99 27.44 -0.97
CA GLN A 609 -4.96 28.51 -1.20
C GLN A 609 -6.07 28.18 -2.23
N HIS A 610 -5.92 27.09 -3.00
CA HIS A 610 -6.89 26.62 -3.99
C HIS A 610 -7.60 25.33 -3.56
N ARG A 611 -7.35 24.86 -2.33
CA ARG A 611 -8.01 23.69 -1.75
C ARG A 611 -9.18 24.15 -0.90
N ASP A 612 -10.36 23.67 -1.24
CA ASP A 612 -11.61 23.90 -0.51
C ASP A 612 -12.44 22.62 -0.52
N TRP A 613 -12.93 22.21 0.64
CA TRP A 613 -13.66 20.94 0.81
C TRP A 613 -14.96 20.90 0.00
N THR A 614 -15.68 22.02 -0.06
CA THR A 614 -16.95 22.10 -0.80
C THR A 614 -16.72 22.04 -2.31
N ASP A 615 -15.72 22.78 -2.82
CA ASP A 615 -15.28 22.73 -4.22
C ASP A 615 -14.80 21.31 -4.58
N TYR A 616 -13.99 20.68 -3.74
CA TYR A 616 -13.53 19.30 -3.93
C TYR A 616 -14.67 18.30 -4.03
N LEU A 617 -15.64 18.34 -3.11
CA LEU A 617 -16.79 17.43 -3.14
C LEU A 617 -17.58 17.60 -4.44
N SER A 618 -17.73 18.83 -4.95
CA SER A 618 -18.45 19.08 -6.20
C SER A 618 -17.72 18.53 -7.42
N ARG A 619 -16.38 18.60 -7.45
CA ARG A 619 -15.54 18.01 -8.49
C ARG A 619 -15.53 16.49 -8.39
N LEU A 620 -15.41 15.94 -7.19
CA LEU A 620 -15.52 14.51 -6.93
C LEU A 620 -16.85 13.97 -7.45
N LYS A 621 -17.97 14.62 -7.13
CA LYS A 621 -19.29 14.21 -7.58
C LYS A 621 -19.40 14.13 -9.11
N GLY A 622 -18.84 15.12 -9.82
CA GLY A 622 -18.80 15.09 -11.28
C GLY A 622 -17.79 14.11 -11.88
N HIS A 623 -16.82 13.65 -11.09
CA HIS A 623 -15.80 12.69 -11.51
C HIS A 623 -16.25 11.22 -11.32
N LEU A 624 -17.16 10.94 -10.38
CA LEU A 624 -17.65 9.59 -10.12
C LEU A 624 -18.12 8.83 -11.39
N PRO A 625 -18.85 9.45 -12.35
CA PRO A 625 -19.23 8.77 -13.58
C PRO A 625 -18.04 8.26 -14.41
N LEU A 626 -16.89 8.95 -14.36
CA LEU A 626 -15.68 8.50 -15.05
C LEU A 626 -15.08 7.26 -14.35
N LEU A 627 -15.17 7.17 -13.03
CA LEU A 627 -14.80 5.97 -12.27
C LEU A 627 -15.76 4.81 -12.56
N ASP A 628 -17.07 5.09 -12.68
CA ASP A 628 -18.09 4.10 -13.03
C ASP A 628 -17.84 3.49 -14.42
N LEU A 629 -17.53 4.32 -15.43
CA LEU A 629 -17.19 3.88 -16.78
C LEU A 629 -15.95 2.96 -16.82
N GLN A 630 -15.03 3.15 -15.89
CA GLN A 630 -13.81 2.34 -15.77
C GLN A 630 -14.00 1.09 -14.90
N GLY A 631 -15.18 0.88 -14.34
CA GLY A 631 -15.46 -0.23 -13.44
C GLY A 631 -14.63 -0.16 -12.15
N VAL A 632 -14.41 1.04 -11.61
CA VAL A 632 -13.71 1.22 -10.32
C VAL A 632 -14.74 1.11 -9.20
N ASN A 633 -14.57 0.12 -8.32
CA ASN A 633 -15.48 -0.10 -7.18
C ASN A 633 -15.16 0.82 -5.98
N TYR A 634 -15.27 2.14 -6.17
CA TYR A 634 -14.99 3.12 -5.12
C TYR A 634 -16.05 3.10 -4.00
N ARG A 635 -15.67 3.51 -2.78
CA ARG A 635 -16.64 3.77 -1.70
C ARG A 635 -17.50 4.99 -2.06
N LYS A 636 -18.80 4.77 -2.24
CA LYS A 636 -19.76 5.84 -2.61
C LYS A 636 -19.85 6.91 -1.50
N PRO A 637 -19.48 8.18 -1.78
CA PRO A 637 -19.56 9.27 -0.79
C PRO A 637 -21.01 9.66 -0.44
N TRP A 638 -21.91 9.53 -1.40
CA TRP A 638 -23.34 9.82 -1.25
C TRP A 638 -24.12 8.51 -1.46
N LYS A 639 -24.96 8.15 -0.48
CA LYS A 639 -25.90 7.03 -0.58
C LYS A 639 -27.29 7.52 -0.98
#